data_AF-A0A1B2YVV0-F1
#
_entry.id   AF-A0A1B2YVV0-F1
#
_cell.length_a   1.000
_cell.length_b   1.000
_cell.length_c   1.000
_cell.angle_alpha   90.00
_cell.angle_beta   90.00
_cell.angle_gamma   90.00
#
_symmetry.space_group_name_H-M   'P 1'
#
loop_
_entity.id
_entity.type
_entity.pdbx_description
1 polymer ?
#
loop_
_entity_poly.entity_id
_entity_poly.type
_entity_poly.pdbx_seq_one_letter_code
_entity_poly.pdbx_strand_id
1 'polypeptide(L)'
;MIRVSYGGKETKNLSLDFPIALGLANDGTLLIGKQAEAVASLWLRNHKERYFLQPDPGGSPAKHNGNPIEGSVWLSDGDRLELSGVSIQVGVDGNRFGLSITDSAFGGDTATAAPAAVTQKEDEPKFSFSEPRRGKANFTPAAGTRISKAKKYIAGIFVILGLGVAFVLSASPVSLDINPSPYSVSLSGVVPPIPVGGRYLALPGTYKVRATLPGYRSLDEIVSVKFGETHLFKLQMPKLPGLVTVKTFPQSEAEVRIDGKPSGKTPLFDAEVEPGLRTFEITSKRYLSVKKKLEVAGKKQRQILNFKLKPAWGVVNVTTIPPGAKIYLNNEAVGFTPQLIEPVQGEYRLKLTKDGWNAAYREFAIKAGKNIDLGTIRLRRIDGKLGLTSNPAGATVTVNKIFKGQTPIILDLESEKTYNLRLSKTGFVTKRLTAKVRPNQTTTRSVQLTPEYGTVFLKTTPPGALLKIDGKPSGSASRRLRLQTRTHRLEVTKPGYLPYISSVTPRKGSSKQINVVLKREVDALREKSRQTVTTSSGLKVRIVPIDGAVRFNVGASRREAGRRSNESLYPVELTKSFLIGETEITNAQYRQFRPQHNSGPGLDGERQPAVSITWDEAARFLNWLSKKEKLVPAYREVGKRMVAKMPLTSGYRLPTEAEWVYAARYIAGLRPASDPLKFPWGASMPPPKRSGNYADEMAASIVPISIKGYSDGFRKSSPVATFSANAYGVYDLGGNAAEWINDFYDTSIGSRRLKKDPAGPDSGRFHVIRGSSWRHGSITELRLSYRDYSDEKRNDLGFRIARYVQN
;
A
#
# COMPACT_ATOMS: atom_id res chain seq x y z
N MET A 1 -1.20 15.95 15.69
CA MET A 1 -1.00 17.37 15.31
C MET A 1 0.48 17.64 15.17
N ILE A 2 0.86 18.54 14.28
CA ILE A 2 2.22 19.08 14.16
C ILE A 2 2.19 20.55 14.57
N ARG A 3 3.23 20.99 15.30
CA ARG A 3 3.42 22.39 15.67
C ARG A 3 4.48 23.01 14.75
N VAL A 4 4.10 24.01 13.95
CA VAL A 4 5.03 24.72 13.06
C VAL A 4 5.31 26.10 13.66
N SER A 5 6.57 26.48 13.83
CA SER A 5 6.97 27.80 14.32
C SER A 5 7.89 28.53 13.34
N TYR A 6 7.57 29.79 13.04
CA TYR A 6 8.32 30.67 12.15
C TYR A 6 9.07 31.73 12.95
N GLY A 7 10.39 31.86 12.70
CA GLY A 7 11.23 32.92 13.29
C GLY A 7 11.22 32.98 14.82
N GLY A 8 10.87 31.88 15.50
CA GLY A 8 10.70 31.80 16.95
C GLY A 8 9.53 32.59 17.54
N LYS A 9 8.64 33.19 16.73
CA LYS A 9 7.58 34.09 17.21
C LYS A 9 6.16 33.62 16.90
N GLU A 10 5.89 33.16 15.69
CA GLU A 10 4.55 32.76 15.28
C GLU A 10 4.41 31.24 15.22
N THR A 11 3.30 30.69 15.70
CA THR A 11 3.15 29.24 15.91
C THR A 11 1.78 28.73 15.47
N LYS A 12 1.76 27.85 14.46
CA LYS A 12 0.55 27.25 13.87
C LYS A 12 0.45 25.77 14.22
N ASN A 13 -0.69 25.35 14.76
CA ASN A 13 -0.98 23.94 15.03
C ASN A 13 -1.73 23.34 13.83
N LEU A 14 -1.17 22.32 13.19
CA LEU A 14 -1.76 21.64 12.04
C LEU A 14 -2.25 20.24 12.44
N SER A 15 -3.49 19.91 12.08
CA SER A 15 -4.03 18.54 12.21
C SER A 15 -3.99 17.86 10.84
N LEU A 16 -3.02 16.97 10.67
CA LEU A 16 -2.73 16.27 9.41
C LEU A 16 -2.52 14.78 9.70
N ASP A 17 -3.05 13.92 8.84
CA ASP A 17 -2.80 12.47 8.87
C ASP A 17 -1.55 12.13 8.07
N PHE A 18 -0.79 11.11 8.51
CA PHE A 18 0.36 10.60 7.77
C PHE A 18 -0.07 9.74 6.56
N PRO A 19 0.70 9.74 5.46
CA PRO A 19 1.96 10.47 5.24
C PRO A 19 1.73 11.95 4.92
N ILE A 20 2.68 12.80 5.33
CA ILE A 20 2.66 14.24 5.11
C ILE A 20 3.77 14.60 4.12
N ALA A 21 3.43 15.38 3.10
CA ALA A 21 4.39 15.90 2.13
C ALA A 21 5.05 17.17 2.69
N LEU A 22 6.37 17.27 2.49
CA LEU A 22 7.18 18.45 2.69
C LEU A 22 7.82 18.80 1.33
N GLY A 23 7.58 20.01 0.84
CA GLY A 23 8.07 20.48 -0.46
C GLY A 23 8.18 22.00 -0.49
N LEU A 24 8.64 22.54 -1.62
CA LEU A 24 8.73 23.98 -1.85
C LEU A 24 7.87 24.37 -3.06
N ALA A 25 7.22 25.52 -2.98
CA ALA A 25 6.64 26.19 -4.15
C ALA A 25 7.74 26.85 -5.00
N ASN A 26 7.38 27.24 -6.23
CA ASN A 26 8.30 27.89 -7.17
C ASN A 26 8.83 29.28 -6.70
N ASP A 27 8.21 29.86 -5.67
CA ASP A 27 8.62 31.12 -5.03
C ASP A 27 9.49 30.92 -3.77
N GLY A 28 9.78 29.67 -3.38
CA GLY A 28 10.54 29.33 -2.18
C GLY A 28 9.69 29.04 -0.93
N THR A 29 8.36 29.17 -1.00
CA THR A 29 7.45 28.90 0.12
C THR A 29 7.48 27.41 0.54
N LEU A 30 7.59 27.14 1.84
CA LEU A 30 7.53 25.78 2.40
C LEU A 30 6.09 25.27 2.49
N LEU A 31 5.79 24.19 1.76
CA LEU A 31 4.49 23.54 1.74
C LEU A 31 4.47 22.29 2.62
N ILE A 32 3.46 22.21 3.51
CA ILE A 32 3.29 21.13 4.50
C ILE A 32 1.84 20.63 4.43
N GLY A 33 1.59 19.45 3.87
CA GLY A 33 0.21 18.99 3.65
C GLY A 33 0.04 17.58 3.08
N LYS A 34 -1.12 17.34 2.44
CA LYS A 34 -1.42 16.12 1.68
C LYS A 34 -1.22 16.37 0.18
N GLN A 35 -1.12 15.29 -0.59
CA GLN A 35 -0.59 15.18 -1.97
C GLN A 35 -1.30 15.97 -3.10
N ALA A 36 -2.15 16.96 -2.81
CA ALA A 36 -3.00 17.59 -3.82
C ALA A 36 -2.32 18.75 -4.60
N GLU A 37 -1.33 19.44 -4.01
CA GLU A 37 -0.98 20.81 -4.44
C GLU A 37 0.54 21.07 -4.63
N ALA A 38 1.41 20.06 -4.54
CA ALA A 38 2.85 20.22 -4.77
C ALA A 38 3.57 18.92 -5.21
N VAL A 39 4.73 19.08 -5.86
CA VAL A 39 5.76 18.03 -5.93
C VAL A 39 6.44 17.98 -4.55
N ALA A 40 6.48 16.81 -3.91
CA ALA A 40 7.16 16.70 -2.62
C ALA A 40 8.67 16.60 -2.81
N SER A 41 9.44 17.11 -1.85
CA SER A 41 10.88 16.80 -1.74
C SER A 41 11.11 15.67 -0.75
N LEU A 42 10.31 15.64 0.34
CA LEU A 42 10.37 14.61 1.37
C LEU A 42 8.95 14.20 1.81
N TRP A 43 8.78 12.92 2.11
CA TRP A 43 7.63 12.36 2.81
C TRP A 43 7.97 12.18 4.29
N LEU A 44 7.29 12.92 5.17
CA LEU A 44 7.28 12.65 6.60
C LEU A 44 6.27 11.54 6.90
N ARG A 45 6.72 10.50 7.60
CA ARG A 45 5.94 9.31 7.96
C ARG A 45 6.11 8.99 9.45
N ASN A 46 5.10 8.35 10.04
CA ASN A 46 5.18 7.76 11.38
C ASN A 46 5.14 6.24 11.29
N HIS A 47 5.92 5.55 12.14
CA HIS A 47 5.77 4.13 12.42
C HIS A 47 6.08 3.87 13.89
N LYS A 48 5.09 3.33 14.64
CA LYS A 48 5.21 3.03 16.08
C LYS A 48 5.73 4.23 16.89
N GLU A 49 5.05 5.36 16.76
CA GLU A 49 5.34 6.61 17.47
C GLU A 49 6.72 7.25 17.15
N ARG A 50 7.50 6.68 16.21
CA ARG A 50 8.72 7.30 15.68
C ARG A 50 8.48 7.88 14.29
N TYR A 51 9.12 9.01 14.02
CA TYR A 51 9.03 9.74 12.74
C TYR A 51 10.24 9.46 11.85
N PHE A 52 10.01 9.35 10.55
CA PHE A 52 11.07 9.21 9.55
C PHE A 52 10.71 9.98 8.27
N LEU A 53 11.75 10.35 7.54
CA LEU A 53 11.68 10.93 6.21
C LEU A 53 11.92 9.85 5.17
N GLN A 54 11.38 10.06 3.98
CA GLN A 54 11.66 9.29 2.78
C GLN A 54 11.67 10.26 1.58
N PRO A 55 12.71 10.28 0.73
CA PRO A 55 12.74 11.16 -0.43
C PRO A 55 11.65 10.79 -1.43
N ASP A 56 11.08 11.78 -2.11
CA ASP A 56 10.12 11.56 -3.20
C ASP A 56 10.88 11.31 -4.53
N PRO A 57 10.51 10.30 -5.35
CA PRO A 57 11.19 10.03 -6.62
C PRO A 57 10.99 11.16 -7.65
N GLY A 58 11.94 12.10 -7.69
CA GLY A 58 11.89 13.31 -8.51
C GLY A 58 11.78 14.62 -7.73
N GLY A 59 11.77 14.57 -6.40
CA GLY A 59 11.81 15.74 -5.53
C GLY A 59 13.17 16.46 -5.49
N SER A 60 13.18 17.71 -5.04
CA SER A 60 14.40 18.53 -4.95
C SER A 60 15.41 17.97 -3.92
N PRO A 61 16.73 18.16 -4.11
CA PRO A 61 17.75 17.67 -3.19
C PRO A 61 17.54 18.15 -1.75
N ALA A 62 17.59 17.19 -0.82
CA ALA A 62 17.36 17.38 0.60
C ALA A 62 18.52 16.82 1.42
N LYS A 63 18.80 17.42 2.58
CA LYS A 63 19.79 16.91 3.54
C LYS A 63 19.22 16.75 4.94
N HIS A 64 19.80 15.82 5.71
CA HIS A 64 19.61 15.62 7.15
C HIS A 64 20.97 15.79 7.84
N ASN A 65 21.05 16.70 8.80
CA ASN A 65 22.28 17.05 9.53
C ASN A 65 23.49 17.27 8.60
N GLY A 66 23.26 17.98 7.48
CA GLY A 66 24.26 18.28 6.44
C GLY A 66 24.47 17.21 5.37
N ASN A 67 24.01 15.97 5.56
CA ASN A 67 24.22 14.84 4.65
C ASN A 67 23.06 14.63 3.68
N PRO A 68 23.27 14.33 2.39
CA PRO A 68 22.19 14.06 1.42
C PRO A 68 21.25 12.91 1.84
N ILE A 69 19.95 13.08 1.60
CA ILE A 69 18.92 12.07 1.90
C ILE A 69 18.67 11.21 0.66
N GLU A 70 19.47 10.15 0.48
CA GLU A 70 19.34 9.18 -0.63
C GLU A 70 18.34 8.04 -0.33
N GLY A 71 17.81 7.97 0.89
CA GLY A 71 16.89 6.90 1.33
C GLY A 71 16.13 7.28 2.60
N SER A 72 15.45 6.31 3.22
CA SER A 72 14.65 6.58 4.43
C SER A 72 15.51 6.86 5.66
N VAL A 73 15.31 8.00 6.32
CA VAL A 73 16.11 8.47 7.46
C VAL A 73 15.21 8.72 8.68
N TRP A 74 15.58 8.19 9.85
CA TRP A 74 14.85 8.39 11.10
C TRP A 74 15.16 9.74 11.74
N LEU A 75 14.13 10.41 12.27
CA LEU A 75 14.29 11.68 12.97
C LEU A 75 14.43 11.51 14.47
N SER A 76 15.17 12.45 15.06
CA SER A 76 15.41 12.65 16.49
C SER A 76 15.12 14.11 16.85
N ASP A 77 15.03 14.41 18.15
CA ASP A 77 14.91 15.78 18.63
C ASP A 77 16.18 16.59 18.32
N GLY A 78 16.01 17.84 17.89
CA GLY A 78 17.11 18.76 17.54
C GLY A 78 17.69 18.62 16.13
N ASP A 79 17.32 17.58 15.37
CA ASP A 79 17.80 17.34 13.99
C ASP A 79 17.56 18.54 13.05
N ARG A 80 18.48 18.81 12.13
CA ARG A 80 18.34 19.81 11.06
C ARG A 80 18.02 19.15 9.72
N LEU A 81 17.06 19.72 9.01
CA LEU A 81 16.71 19.42 7.63
C LEU A 81 17.02 20.64 6.76
N GLU A 82 17.63 20.41 5.59
CA GLU A 82 17.86 21.44 4.58
C GLU A 82 17.10 21.05 3.31
N LEU A 83 16.17 21.92 2.88
CA LEU A 83 15.41 21.79 1.64
C LEU A 83 15.76 22.95 0.71
N SER A 84 16.57 22.70 -0.32
CA SER A 84 16.98 23.70 -1.34
C SER A 84 17.45 25.06 -0.77
N GLY A 85 18.04 25.07 0.42
CA GLY A 85 18.50 26.27 1.15
C GLY A 85 17.71 26.59 2.42
N VAL A 86 16.44 26.18 2.54
CA VAL A 86 15.63 26.41 3.76
C VAL A 86 16.05 25.45 4.86
N SER A 87 16.53 26.00 5.99
CA SER A 87 16.86 25.25 7.22
C SER A 87 15.64 25.11 8.14
N ILE A 88 15.28 23.87 8.45
CA ILE A 88 14.19 23.51 9.36
C ILE A 88 14.78 22.66 10.50
N GLN A 89 14.55 23.07 11.74
CA GLN A 89 14.91 22.25 12.90
C GLN A 89 13.71 21.44 13.41
N VAL A 90 13.96 20.18 13.73
CA VAL A 90 12.94 19.20 14.15
C VAL A 90 12.86 19.16 15.68
N GLY A 91 11.64 19.20 16.21
CA GLY A 91 11.35 18.91 17.61
C GLY A 91 10.58 17.59 17.76
N VAL A 92 11.03 16.70 18.64
CA VAL A 92 10.38 15.40 18.90
C VAL A 92 10.25 15.15 20.41
N ASP A 93 9.06 15.37 20.95
CA ASP A 93 8.73 15.16 22.35
C ASP A 93 7.67 14.05 22.48
N GLY A 94 8.15 12.81 22.65
CA GLY A 94 7.29 11.62 22.67
C GLY A 94 6.46 11.50 21.39
N ASN A 95 5.13 11.59 21.53
CA ASN A 95 4.17 11.54 20.41
C ASN A 95 3.77 12.96 19.92
N ARG A 96 4.57 13.99 20.23
CA ARG A 96 4.45 15.36 19.71
C ARG A 96 5.60 15.65 18.74
N PHE A 97 5.25 16.05 17.52
CA PHE A 97 6.21 16.44 16.49
C PHE A 97 6.09 17.93 16.18
N GLY A 98 7.22 18.61 16.08
CA GLY A 98 7.32 20.03 15.77
C GLY A 98 8.36 20.32 14.69
N LEU A 99 8.15 21.42 13.96
CA LEU A 99 9.06 21.96 12.96
C LEU A 99 9.28 23.45 13.26
N SER A 100 10.53 23.86 13.48
CA SER A 100 10.91 25.25 13.69
C SER A 100 11.75 25.74 12.52
N ILE A 101 11.19 26.66 11.73
CA ILE A 101 11.79 27.18 10.50
C ILE A 101 12.66 28.37 10.89
N THR A 102 13.97 28.24 10.68
CA THR A 102 14.99 29.08 11.32
C THR A 102 15.52 30.21 10.45
N ASP A 103 15.05 30.32 9.20
CA ASP A 103 15.45 31.36 8.26
C ASP A 103 14.26 32.25 7.88
N SER A 104 14.53 33.54 7.65
CA SER A 104 13.54 34.61 7.46
C SER A 104 13.61 35.26 6.08
N ALA A 105 14.29 34.64 5.10
CA ALA A 105 14.47 35.18 3.75
C ALA A 105 13.20 35.21 2.88
N PHE A 106 12.13 34.49 3.24
CA PHE A 106 10.89 34.37 2.44
C PHE A 106 9.68 34.94 3.19
N GLY A 107 9.40 36.23 2.96
CA GLY A 107 8.24 36.92 3.53
C GLY A 107 6.98 36.71 2.70
N GLY A 108 6.17 35.70 3.06
CA GLY A 108 4.85 35.46 2.46
C GLY A 108 3.95 34.65 3.39
N ASP A 109 2.89 35.25 3.92
CA ASP A 109 1.96 34.62 4.87
C ASP A 109 1.12 33.53 4.18
N THR A 110 1.63 32.30 4.18
CA THR A 110 1.13 31.22 3.31
C THR A 110 1.15 29.85 4.01
N ALA A 111 0.11 29.59 4.80
CA ALA A 111 -0.24 28.24 5.25
C ALA A 111 -1.76 28.07 5.17
N THR A 112 -2.29 28.16 3.94
CA THR A 112 -3.72 28.23 3.63
C THR A 112 -4.32 26.84 3.45
N ALA A 113 -5.33 26.50 4.24
CA ALA A 113 -6.21 25.38 3.93
C ALA A 113 -7.40 25.91 3.11
N ALA A 114 -7.63 25.37 1.92
CA ALA A 114 -8.61 25.88 0.96
C ALA A 114 -10.06 25.85 1.50
N PRO A 115 -10.76 27.00 1.60
CA PRO A 115 -12.20 27.07 1.90
C PRO A 115 -13.05 26.87 0.63
N ALA A 116 -14.31 26.49 0.82
CA ALA A 116 -15.26 26.26 -0.28
C ALA A 116 -15.81 27.56 -0.91
N ALA A 117 -16.35 27.44 -2.12
CA ALA A 117 -16.93 28.56 -2.87
C ALA A 117 -18.14 29.21 -2.17
N VAL A 118 -18.15 30.54 -2.14
CA VAL A 118 -19.22 31.39 -1.56
C VAL A 118 -20.30 31.68 -2.61
N THR A 119 -21.53 31.95 -2.18
CA THR A 119 -22.68 32.28 -3.05
C THR A 119 -23.39 33.55 -2.58
N GLN A 120 -24.03 34.25 -3.53
CA GLN A 120 -25.00 35.38 -3.40
C GLN A 120 -24.45 36.83 -3.38
N LYS A 121 -25.07 37.64 -4.27
CA LYS A 121 -25.68 39.01 -4.16
C LYS A 121 -25.17 40.00 -3.07
N GLU A 122 -25.26 41.33 -3.25
CA GLU A 122 -26.27 42.13 -3.98
C GLU A 122 -25.82 43.56 -4.39
N ASP A 123 -26.36 44.05 -5.52
CA ASP A 123 -26.72 45.41 -6.02
C ASP A 123 -25.96 46.76 -5.77
N GLU A 124 -25.89 47.53 -6.89
CA GLU A 124 -25.89 49.00 -7.13
C GLU A 124 -24.88 50.04 -6.57
N PRO A 125 -24.38 50.97 -7.45
CA PRO A 125 -23.84 52.29 -7.11
C PRO A 125 -24.77 53.48 -7.48
N LYS A 126 -24.59 54.65 -6.84
CA LYS A 126 -25.36 55.92 -7.08
C LYS A 126 -24.47 57.09 -7.51
N PHE A 127 -25.03 58.03 -8.28
CA PHE A 127 -24.79 59.51 -8.33
C PHE A 127 -25.75 60.05 -9.44
N SER A 128 -26.67 61.02 -9.36
CA SER A 128 -26.88 62.31 -8.64
C SER A 128 -27.14 63.42 -9.69
N PHE A 129 -28.10 64.36 -9.49
CA PHE A 129 -27.89 65.83 -9.58
C PHE A 129 -29.17 66.69 -9.38
N SER A 130 -29.03 67.72 -8.52
CA SER A 130 -29.69 69.06 -8.39
C SER A 130 -31.16 69.38 -8.80
N GLU A 131 -31.83 70.09 -7.87
CA GLU A 131 -33.06 70.93 -7.98
C GLU A 131 -32.76 72.34 -8.59
N PRO A 132 -33.73 73.28 -8.89
CA PRO A 132 -34.36 74.10 -7.83
C PRO A 132 -35.76 74.78 -8.06
N ARG A 133 -36.56 74.88 -6.98
CA ARG A 133 -37.34 76.05 -6.45
C ARG A 133 -38.47 76.82 -7.23
N ARG A 134 -39.34 77.48 -6.42
CA ARG A 134 -40.50 78.34 -6.80
C ARG A 134 -40.17 79.86 -6.75
N GLY A 135 -40.77 80.63 -7.66
CA GLY A 135 -40.59 82.10 -7.79
C GLY A 135 -41.43 83.02 -6.90
N LYS A 136 -41.54 84.30 -7.32
CA LYS A 136 -42.54 85.33 -6.92
C LYS A 136 -42.55 86.47 -7.97
N ALA A 137 -43.51 87.40 -7.87
CA ALA A 137 -43.74 88.49 -8.83
C ALA A 137 -43.73 89.88 -8.15
N ASN A 138 -43.72 90.98 -8.93
CA ASN A 138 -44.72 92.06 -8.88
C ASN A 138 -44.33 93.33 -9.69
N PHE A 139 -45.36 94.19 -9.85
CA PHE A 139 -45.37 95.65 -10.04
C PHE A 139 -45.78 96.29 -11.39
N THR A 140 -46.61 97.31 -11.19
CA THR A 140 -47.42 98.19 -12.06
C THR A 140 -46.76 99.59 -12.10
N PRO A 141 -47.33 100.72 -12.64
CA PRO A 141 -48.66 100.99 -13.21
C PRO A 141 -48.56 101.54 -14.67
N ALA A 142 -49.29 102.49 -15.27
CA ALA A 142 -50.23 103.51 -14.76
C ALA A 142 -51.27 104.02 -15.80
N ALA A 143 -51.91 105.14 -15.46
CA ALA A 143 -53.10 105.76 -16.07
C ALA A 143 -52.81 106.75 -17.22
N GLY A 144 -53.86 107.11 -17.97
CA GLY A 144 -53.87 108.21 -18.95
C GLY A 144 -55.30 108.51 -19.47
N THR A 145 -55.81 109.74 -19.27
CA THR A 145 -57.26 110.02 -19.32
C THR A 145 -57.79 110.58 -20.66
N ARG A 146 -59.07 110.28 -20.93
CA ARG A 146 -59.97 110.75 -22.02
C ARG A 146 -59.62 112.08 -22.73
N ILE A 147 -59.68 112.06 -24.06
CA ILE A 147 -59.96 113.24 -24.93
C ILE A 147 -61.09 112.89 -25.93
N SER A 148 -61.91 113.87 -26.29
CA SER A 148 -63.30 113.77 -26.77
C SER A 148 -63.57 113.08 -28.13
N LYS A 149 -64.84 112.70 -28.34
CA LYS A 149 -65.36 111.95 -29.50
C LYS A 149 -65.88 112.88 -30.62
N ALA A 150 -65.00 113.47 -31.41
CA ALA A 150 -65.39 114.14 -32.67
C ALA A 150 -64.30 114.03 -33.74
N LYS A 151 -63.10 114.54 -33.47
CA LYS A 151 -61.99 114.60 -34.45
C LYS A 151 -61.23 113.28 -34.68
N LYS A 152 -61.72 112.15 -34.16
CA LYS A 152 -61.00 110.85 -34.19
C LYS A 152 -61.28 109.97 -35.42
N TYR A 153 -62.46 110.06 -36.05
CA TYR A 153 -62.84 109.11 -37.10
C TYR A 153 -62.14 109.35 -38.45
N ILE A 154 -61.95 110.61 -38.86
CA ILE A 154 -61.29 110.93 -40.14
C ILE A 154 -59.80 110.57 -40.11
N ALA A 155 -59.11 110.86 -39.00
CA ALA A 155 -57.73 110.40 -38.80
C ALA A 155 -57.62 108.87 -38.71
N GLY A 156 -58.61 108.20 -38.08
CA GLY A 156 -58.66 106.75 -37.98
C GLY A 156 -58.69 106.03 -39.33
N ILE A 157 -59.41 106.55 -40.32
CA ILE A 157 -59.48 105.96 -41.67
C ILE A 157 -58.11 106.02 -42.37
N PHE A 158 -57.42 107.16 -42.31
CA PHE A 158 -56.06 107.28 -42.86
C PHE A 158 -55.03 106.40 -42.12
N VAL A 159 -55.16 106.24 -40.80
CA VAL A 159 -54.31 105.30 -40.04
C VAL A 159 -54.59 103.85 -40.42
N ILE A 160 -55.84 103.45 -40.66
CA ILE A 160 -56.17 102.08 -41.09
C ILE A 160 -55.67 101.81 -42.52
N LEU A 161 -55.81 102.76 -43.44
CA LEU A 161 -55.23 102.66 -44.79
C LEU A 161 -53.70 102.59 -44.75
N GLY A 162 -53.06 103.45 -43.95
CA GLY A 162 -51.61 103.44 -43.74
C GLY A 162 -51.10 102.13 -43.13
N LEU A 163 -51.80 101.57 -42.14
CA LEU A 163 -51.49 100.25 -41.56
C LEU A 163 -51.70 99.10 -42.55
N GLY A 164 -52.72 99.18 -43.42
CA GLY A 164 -52.94 98.21 -44.49
C GLY A 164 -51.80 98.20 -45.50
N VAL A 165 -51.37 99.38 -45.98
CA VAL A 165 -50.21 99.53 -46.87
C VAL A 165 -48.92 99.08 -46.17
N ALA A 166 -48.70 99.48 -44.91
CA ALA A 166 -47.54 99.06 -44.13
C ALA A 166 -47.49 97.54 -43.91
N PHE A 167 -48.64 96.88 -43.68
CA PHE A 167 -48.71 95.42 -43.59
C PHE A 167 -48.29 94.77 -44.91
N VAL A 168 -48.85 95.21 -46.05
CA VAL A 168 -48.52 94.63 -47.36
C VAL A 168 -47.05 94.83 -47.74
N LEU A 169 -46.45 95.97 -47.38
CA LEU A 169 -45.02 96.25 -47.58
C LEU A 169 -44.10 95.51 -46.58
N SER A 170 -44.62 95.08 -45.43
CA SER A 170 -43.84 94.40 -44.38
C SER A 170 -44.03 92.87 -44.35
N ALA A 171 -45.07 92.35 -45.00
CA ALA A 171 -45.42 90.94 -44.98
C ALA A 171 -44.66 90.14 -46.05
N SER A 172 -44.19 88.97 -45.66
CA SER A 172 -43.44 88.03 -46.50
C SER A 172 -44.32 86.84 -46.91
N PRO A 173 -44.22 86.35 -48.16
CA PRO A 173 -45.08 85.27 -48.65
C PRO A 173 -44.58 83.90 -48.14
N VAL A 174 -45.51 83.14 -47.56
CA VAL A 174 -45.29 81.81 -46.97
C VAL A 174 -46.14 80.77 -47.69
N SER A 175 -45.51 79.65 -48.05
CA SER A 175 -46.11 78.50 -48.69
C SER A 175 -45.92 77.24 -47.83
N LEU A 176 -46.92 76.38 -47.77
CA LEU A 176 -46.89 75.13 -46.99
C LEU A 176 -47.04 73.94 -47.94
N ASP A 177 -46.00 73.12 -48.06
CA ASP A 177 -45.98 71.88 -48.86
C ASP A 177 -46.10 70.70 -47.88
N ILE A 178 -47.35 70.31 -47.61
CA ILE A 178 -47.69 69.27 -46.63
C ILE A 178 -48.03 67.98 -47.37
N ASN A 179 -47.28 66.90 -47.11
CA ASN A 179 -47.41 65.62 -47.79
C ASN A 179 -47.83 64.50 -46.81
N PRO A 180 -48.92 63.75 -47.08
CA PRO A 180 -49.95 64.03 -48.10
C PRO A 180 -50.70 65.33 -47.82
N SER A 181 -51.35 65.85 -48.87
CA SER A 181 -52.19 67.05 -48.79
C SER A 181 -53.28 66.89 -47.71
N PRO A 182 -53.35 67.79 -46.72
CA PRO A 182 -54.27 67.65 -45.59
C PRO A 182 -55.71 68.04 -45.96
N TYR A 183 -56.67 67.54 -45.18
CA TYR A 183 -58.08 67.93 -45.27
C TYR A 183 -58.31 69.36 -44.76
N SER A 184 -57.54 69.77 -43.74
CA SER A 184 -57.50 71.15 -43.27
C SER A 184 -56.08 71.54 -42.88
N VAL A 185 -55.73 72.80 -43.15
CA VAL A 185 -54.47 73.44 -42.73
C VAL A 185 -54.78 74.84 -42.19
N SER A 186 -54.09 75.23 -41.13
CA SER A 186 -54.08 76.61 -40.65
C SER A 186 -52.68 77.04 -40.23
N LEU A 187 -52.39 78.32 -40.45
CA LEU A 187 -51.18 79.00 -40.04
C LEU A 187 -51.59 80.11 -39.06
N SER A 188 -51.12 80.06 -37.81
CA SER A 188 -51.50 81.04 -36.77
C SER A 188 -50.27 81.64 -36.08
N GLY A 189 -50.27 82.95 -35.87
CA GLY A 189 -49.19 83.69 -35.22
C GLY A 189 -49.74 84.92 -34.50
N VAL A 190 -48.85 85.69 -33.85
CA VAL A 190 -49.24 86.85 -33.02
C VAL A 190 -50.00 87.91 -33.82
N VAL A 191 -49.61 88.13 -35.08
CA VAL A 191 -50.42 88.82 -36.09
C VAL A 191 -50.95 87.76 -37.06
N PRO A 192 -52.28 87.64 -37.26
CA PRO A 192 -52.86 86.66 -38.17
C PRO A 192 -52.31 86.82 -39.60
N PRO A 193 -51.84 85.74 -40.25
CA PRO A 193 -51.32 85.82 -41.61
C PRO A 193 -52.49 85.84 -42.60
N ILE A 194 -52.46 86.73 -43.60
CA ILE A 194 -53.57 86.92 -44.53
C ILE A 194 -53.43 85.93 -45.71
N PRO A 195 -54.42 85.06 -45.98
CA PRO A 195 -54.37 84.17 -47.13
C PRO A 195 -54.60 84.95 -48.43
N VAL A 196 -53.66 84.86 -49.37
CA VAL A 196 -53.71 85.53 -50.68
C VAL A 196 -53.18 84.58 -51.75
N GLY A 197 -54.00 84.26 -52.77
CA GLY A 197 -53.56 83.51 -53.96
C GLY A 197 -52.97 82.11 -53.67
N GLY A 198 -53.44 81.40 -52.65
CA GLY A 198 -52.91 80.10 -52.25
C GLY A 198 -51.62 80.14 -51.40
N ARG A 199 -51.17 81.35 -51.02
CA ARG A 199 -50.09 81.58 -50.05
C ARG A 199 -50.61 82.36 -48.84
N TYR A 200 -49.79 82.48 -47.82
CA TYR A 200 -50.05 83.36 -46.67
C TYR A 200 -49.10 84.57 -46.72
N LEU A 201 -49.61 85.79 -46.58
CA LEU A 201 -48.80 86.97 -46.26
C LEU A 201 -48.66 87.06 -44.74
N ALA A 202 -47.45 86.87 -44.24
CA ALA A 202 -47.12 86.83 -42.82
C ALA A 202 -46.06 87.89 -42.47
N LEU A 203 -46.24 88.60 -41.37
CA LEU A 203 -45.18 89.46 -40.85
C LEU A 203 -44.01 88.60 -40.32
N PRO A 204 -42.80 89.16 -40.15
CA PRO A 204 -41.68 88.43 -39.57
C PRO A 204 -42.01 87.96 -38.14
N GLY A 205 -41.78 86.68 -37.84
CA GLY A 205 -42.14 86.08 -36.56
C GLY A 205 -42.39 84.57 -36.63
N THR A 206 -42.75 83.96 -35.50
CA THR A 206 -43.09 82.54 -35.41
C THR A 206 -44.58 82.29 -35.62
N TYR A 207 -44.87 81.23 -36.37
CA TYR A 207 -46.22 80.79 -36.72
C TYR A 207 -46.37 79.28 -36.46
N LYS A 208 -47.53 78.86 -35.97
CA LYS A 208 -47.86 77.45 -35.81
C LYS A 208 -48.58 76.93 -37.06
N VAL A 209 -48.09 75.85 -37.64
CA VAL A 209 -48.73 75.10 -38.71
C VAL A 209 -49.50 73.93 -38.10
N ARG A 210 -50.83 73.99 -38.15
CA ARG A 210 -51.70 72.88 -37.77
C ARG A 210 -52.34 72.27 -39.01
N ALA A 211 -52.24 70.96 -39.19
CA ALA A 211 -52.89 70.27 -40.30
C ALA A 211 -53.47 68.91 -39.89
N THR A 212 -54.61 68.53 -40.49
CA THR A 212 -55.32 67.27 -40.18
C THR A 212 -55.69 66.49 -41.44
N LEU A 213 -55.63 65.16 -41.35
CA LEU A 213 -56.03 64.24 -42.41
C LEU A 213 -56.42 62.88 -41.80
N PRO A 214 -57.57 62.28 -42.16
CA PRO A 214 -57.95 60.95 -41.69
C PRO A 214 -56.90 59.87 -42.00
N GLY A 215 -56.60 59.01 -41.03
CA GLY A 215 -55.54 58.00 -41.14
C GLY A 215 -54.13 58.52 -40.81
N TYR A 216 -53.98 59.80 -40.48
CA TYR A 216 -52.70 60.41 -40.10
C TYR A 216 -52.81 61.10 -38.73
N ARG A 217 -51.68 61.23 -38.03
CA ARG A 217 -51.57 62.06 -36.82
C ARG A 217 -51.66 63.52 -37.24
N SER A 218 -52.30 64.35 -36.41
CA SER A 218 -52.34 65.80 -36.62
C SER A 218 -50.93 66.37 -36.60
N LEU A 219 -50.58 67.14 -37.62
CA LEU A 219 -49.38 67.96 -37.67
C LEU A 219 -49.66 69.23 -36.86
N ASP A 220 -48.72 69.66 -36.01
CA ASP A 220 -48.89 70.80 -35.10
C ASP A 220 -47.53 71.49 -34.83
N GLU A 221 -46.82 71.81 -35.91
CA GLU A 221 -45.42 72.28 -35.98
C GLU A 221 -45.28 73.79 -35.82
N ILE A 222 -44.05 74.27 -35.56
CA ILE A 222 -43.72 75.71 -35.50
C ILE A 222 -42.75 76.06 -36.62
N VAL A 223 -43.08 77.10 -37.39
CA VAL A 223 -42.26 77.67 -38.47
C VAL A 223 -41.91 79.13 -38.17
N SER A 224 -40.82 79.64 -38.74
CA SER A 224 -40.32 81.00 -38.49
C SER A 224 -40.17 81.77 -39.80
N VAL A 225 -40.85 82.91 -39.91
CA VAL A 225 -40.91 83.75 -41.10
C VAL A 225 -39.96 84.93 -40.93
N LYS A 226 -39.14 85.21 -41.94
CA LYS A 226 -38.25 86.38 -42.01
C LYS A 226 -38.72 87.38 -43.06
N PHE A 227 -38.38 88.65 -42.84
CA PHE A 227 -38.67 89.75 -43.78
C PHE A 227 -37.96 89.56 -45.13
N GLY A 228 -38.65 89.88 -46.22
CA GLY A 228 -38.11 89.93 -47.59
C GLY A 228 -37.87 88.58 -48.27
N GLU A 229 -37.92 87.47 -47.53
CA GLU A 229 -37.73 86.11 -48.03
C GLU A 229 -39.08 85.46 -48.42
N THR A 230 -39.12 84.66 -49.50
CA THR A 230 -40.27 83.76 -49.78
C THR A 230 -40.03 82.42 -49.09
N HIS A 231 -40.92 82.03 -48.19
CA HIS A 231 -40.76 80.80 -47.38
C HIS A 231 -41.55 79.63 -47.96
N LEU A 232 -40.95 78.44 -47.98
CA LEU A 232 -41.60 77.18 -48.36
C LEU A 232 -41.29 76.11 -47.31
N PHE A 233 -42.26 75.81 -46.44
CA PHE A 233 -42.10 74.78 -45.41
C PHE A 233 -42.63 73.43 -45.91
N LYS A 234 -41.71 72.47 -46.07
CA LYS A 234 -42.02 71.10 -46.46
C LYS A 234 -42.22 70.24 -45.21
N LEU A 235 -43.42 69.70 -45.02
CA LEU A 235 -43.80 68.97 -43.81
C LEU A 235 -44.46 67.63 -44.17
N GLN A 236 -44.25 66.58 -43.38
CA GLN A 236 -44.85 65.27 -43.61
C GLN A 236 -45.81 64.89 -42.49
N MET A 237 -46.99 64.38 -42.84
CA MET A 237 -47.93 63.87 -41.84
C MET A 237 -47.56 62.43 -41.44
N PRO A 238 -47.37 62.13 -40.14
CA PRO A 238 -47.13 60.76 -39.70
C PRO A 238 -48.39 59.92 -39.88
N LYS A 239 -48.30 58.74 -40.52
CA LYS A 239 -49.42 57.77 -40.55
C LYS A 239 -49.80 57.36 -39.10
N LEU A 240 -51.08 57.09 -38.86
CA LEU A 240 -51.52 56.38 -37.65
C LEU A 240 -51.06 54.91 -37.67
N PRO A 241 -51.01 54.22 -36.51
CA PRO A 241 -50.83 52.78 -36.43
C PRO A 241 -51.80 52.00 -37.32
N GLY A 242 -51.40 50.82 -37.79
CA GLY A 242 -52.29 49.84 -38.44
C GLY A 242 -52.90 48.89 -37.40
N LEU A 243 -54.04 48.27 -37.73
CA LEU A 243 -54.70 47.29 -36.88
C LEU A 243 -54.32 45.87 -37.34
N VAL A 244 -53.46 45.20 -36.59
CA VAL A 244 -52.88 43.91 -37.00
C VAL A 244 -53.52 42.77 -36.22
N THR A 245 -54.22 41.89 -36.93
CA THR A 245 -54.74 40.63 -36.42
C THR A 245 -53.77 39.49 -36.78
N VAL A 246 -53.30 38.72 -35.81
CA VAL A 246 -52.31 37.62 -35.98
C VAL A 246 -52.95 36.27 -35.65
N LYS A 247 -52.90 35.32 -36.58
CA LYS A 247 -53.49 33.96 -36.46
C LYS A 247 -52.48 32.87 -36.78
N THR A 248 -52.66 31.67 -36.21
CA THR A 248 -51.82 30.49 -36.44
C THR A 248 -52.56 29.39 -37.19
N PHE A 249 -51.82 28.57 -37.95
CA PHE A 249 -52.31 27.30 -38.50
C PHE A 249 -51.31 26.17 -38.20
N PRO A 250 -51.70 25.09 -37.49
CA PRO A 250 -52.98 24.91 -36.82
C PRO A 250 -53.23 25.99 -35.76
N GLN A 251 -54.49 26.24 -35.44
CA GLN A 251 -54.87 27.20 -34.41
C GLN A 251 -54.32 26.73 -33.06
N SER A 252 -53.58 27.62 -32.40
CA SER A 252 -52.89 27.35 -31.15
C SER A 252 -52.76 28.63 -30.34
N GLU A 253 -52.73 28.49 -29.02
CA GLU A 253 -52.30 29.55 -28.13
C GLU A 253 -50.77 29.70 -28.28
N ALA A 254 -50.35 30.72 -29.02
CA ALA A 254 -48.95 31.03 -29.28
C ALA A 254 -48.66 32.47 -28.86
N GLU A 255 -47.55 32.71 -28.18
CA GLU A 255 -47.13 34.06 -27.80
C GLU A 255 -46.71 34.84 -29.04
N VAL A 256 -47.18 36.09 -29.13
CA VAL A 256 -46.83 37.04 -30.19
C VAL A 256 -45.89 38.08 -29.62
N ARG A 257 -44.74 38.27 -30.27
CA ARG A 257 -43.85 39.41 -30.03
C ARG A 257 -43.70 40.23 -31.31
N ILE A 258 -43.79 41.55 -31.20
CA ILE A 258 -43.63 42.49 -32.30
C ILE A 258 -42.46 43.42 -31.97
N ASP A 259 -41.47 43.47 -32.86
CA ASP A 259 -40.17 44.13 -32.65
C ASP A 259 -39.52 43.74 -31.30
N GLY A 260 -39.66 42.47 -30.90
CA GLY A 260 -39.14 41.89 -29.66
C GLY A 260 -39.99 42.17 -28.40
N LYS A 261 -40.92 43.12 -28.43
CA LYS A 261 -41.85 43.40 -27.33
C LYS A 261 -43.00 42.39 -27.31
N PRO A 262 -43.45 41.88 -26.15
CA PRO A 262 -44.63 41.02 -26.09
C PRO A 262 -45.89 41.81 -26.47
N SER A 263 -46.77 41.20 -27.27
CA SER A 263 -47.96 41.86 -27.84
C SER A 263 -49.25 41.08 -27.61
N GLY A 264 -49.20 39.93 -26.94
CA GLY A 264 -50.35 39.09 -26.61
C GLY A 264 -50.15 37.63 -27.05
N LYS A 265 -51.25 36.93 -27.30
CA LYS A 265 -51.26 35.54 -27.77
C LYS A 265 -52.19 35.37 -28.96
N THR A 266 -51.98 34.34 -29.80
CA THR A 266 -52.82 34.07 -30.97
C THR A 266 -54.11 33.32 -30.64
N PRO A 267 -55.27 33.66 -31.24
CA PRO A 267 -55.48 34.79 -32.16
C PRO A 267 -55.38 36.15 -31.45
N LEU A 268 -54.46 37.01 -31.92
CA LEU A 268 -54.33 38.38 -31.47
C LEU A 268 -55.18 39.23 -32.42
N PHE A 269 -56.12 40.02 -31.89
CA PHE A 269 -57.04 40.81 -32.70
C PHE A 269 -56.69 42.30 -32.66
N ASP A 270 -56.67 42.93 -33.83
CA ASP A 270 -56.59 44.39 -34.05
C ASP A 270 -55.58 45.13 -33.15
N ALA A 271 -54.39 44.56 -32.95
CA ALA A 271 -53.33 45.21 -32.21
C ALA A 271 -52.86 46.47 -32.98
N GLU A 272 -52.80 47.63 -32.31
CA GLU A 272 -52.24 48.84 -32.91
C GLU A 272 -50.71 48.69 -33.04
N VAL A 273 -50.23 48.65 -34.29
CA VAL A 273 -48.81 48.52 -34.63
C VAL A 273 -48.37 49.70 -35.49
N GLU A 274 -47.28 50.36 -35.11
CA GLU A 274 -46.71 51.46 -35.89
C GLU A 274 -46.36 51.00 -37.32
N PRO A 275 -46.57 51.85 -38.34
CA PRO A 275 -46.35 51.49 -39.75
C PRO A 275 -44.89 51.18 -40.08
N GLY A 276 -44.68 50.55 -41.26
CA GLY A 276 -43.37 50.14 -41.77
C GLY A 276 -43.09 48.65 -41.58
N LEU A 277 -41.83 48.23 -41.82
CA LEU A 277 -41.42 46.83 -41.73
C LEU A 277 -41.23 46.40 -40.26
N ARG A 278 -42.06 45.47 -39.78
CA ARG A 278 -42.11 45.01 -38.39
C ARG A 278 -41.71 43.54 -38.26
N THR A 279 -41.03 43.19 -37.17
CA THR A 279 -40.55 41.83 -36.90
C THR A 279 -41.55 41.11 -35.99
N PHE A 280 -42.29 40.16 -36.55
CA PHE A 280 -43.22 39.29 -35.83
C PHE A 280 -42.53 37.99 -35.45
N GLU A 281 -42.66 37.58 -34.19
CA GLU A 281 -42.12 36.34 -33.65
C GLU A 281 -43.21 35.60 -32.88
N ILE A 282 -43.46 34.35 -33.28
CA ILE A 282 -44.56 33.51 -32.80
C ILE A 282 -43.97 32.25 -32.16
N THR A 283 -44.28 31.98 -30.89
CA THR A 283 -43.73 30.85 -30.10
C THR A 283 -44.84 30.07 -29.41
N SER A 284 -44.81 28.72 -29.46
CA SER A 284 -45.83 27.87 -28.80
C SER A 284 -45.26 26.53 -28.35
N LYS A 285 -45.75 25.99 -27.22
CA LYS A 285 -45.14 24.88 -26.45
C LYS A 285 -44.91 23.57 -27.22
N ARG A 286 -45.66 23.27 -28.27
CA ARG A 286 -45.49 22.05 -29.11
C ARG A 286 -45.05 22.34 -30.56
N TYR A 287 -44.65 23.57 -30.88
CA TYR A 287 -44.36 24.01 -32.25
C TYR A 287 -43.04 24.78 -32.35
N LEU A 288 -42.40 24.74 -33.53
CA LEU A 288 -41.19 25.51 -33.81
C LEU A 288 -41.54 27.00 -33.91
N SER A 289 -40.78 27.85 -33.21
CA SER A 289 -40.95 29.30 -33.27
C SER A 289 -40.77 29.85 -34.69
N VAL A 290 -41.63 30.79 -35.09
CA VAL A 290 -41.64 31.38 -36.43
C VAL A 290 -41.39 32.88 -36.32
N LYS A 291 -40.28 33.35 -36.93
CA LYS A 291 -39.90 34.76 -36.97
C LYS A 291 -39.92 35.27 -38.40
N LYS A 292 -40.63 36.38 -38.66
CA LYS A 292 -40.76 37.01 -39.99
C LYS A 292 -40.76 38.53 -39.89
N LYS A 293 -40.18 39.20 -40.88
CA LYS A 293 -40.40 40.64 -41.12
C LYS A 293 -41.58 40.79 -42.09
N LEU A 294 -42.55 41.64 -41.75
CA LEU A 294 -43.78 41.89 -42.53
C LEU A 294 -44.13 43.39 -42.46
N GLU A 295 -44.68 43.95 -43.52
CA GLU A 295 -44.98 45.38 -43.60
C GLU A 295 -46.37 45.72 -43.04
N VAL A 296 -46.42 46.75 -42.19
CA VAL A 296 -47.64 47.34 -41.62
C VAL A 296 -47.97 48.64 -42.35
N ALA A 297 -49.12 48.68 -43.01
CA ALA A 297 -49.52 49.77 -43.90
C ALA A 297 -49.81 51.09 -43.16
N GLY A 298 -50.30 51.01 -41.92
CA GLY A 298 -50.70 52.14 -41.08
C GLY A 298 -52.16 52.57 -41.27
N LYS A 299 -52.45 53.83 -40.96
CA LYS A 299 -53.73 54.53 -41.22
C LYS A 299 -54.99 53.91 -40.57
N LYS A 300 -54.85 53.16 -39.48
CA LYS A 300 -55.88 52.27 -38.91
C LYS A 300 -56.44 51.24 -39.90
N GLN A 301 -55.73 50.94 -40.99
CA GLN A 301 -56.07 49.86 -41.90
C GLN A 301 -55.91 48.51 -41.19
N ARG A 302 -56.90 47.62 -41.34
CA ARG A 302 -56.83 46.24 -40.84
C ARG A 302 -55.97 45.35 -41.73
N GLN A 303 -55.09 44.56 -41.14
CA GLN A 303 -54.30 43.52 -41.80
C GLN A 303 -54.39 42.20 -41.02
N ILE A 304 -54.55 41.08 -41.71
CA ILE A 304 -54.58 39.73 -41.10
C ILE A 304 -53.32 38.97 -41.51
N LEU A 305 -52.51 38.58 -40.53
CA LEU A 305 -51.23 37.90 -40.73
C LEU A 305 -51.33 36.45 -40.24
N ASN A 306 -51.20 35.49 -41.16
CA ASN A 306 -51.35 34.06 -40.91
C ASN A 306 -49.99 33.34 -40.83
N PHE A 307 -49.75 32.64 -39.72
CA PHE A 307 -48.49 31.95 -39.43
C PHE A 307 -48.69 30.43 -39.39
N LYS A 308 -48.17 29.71 -40.39
CA LYS A 308 -48.14 28.25 -40.40
C LYS A 308 -47.04 27.74 -39.45
N LEU A 309 -47.45 27.05 -38.39
CA LEU A 309 -46.56 26.44 -37.41
C LEU A 309 -46.17 25.02 -37.85
N LYS A 310 -44.95 24.59 -37.50
CA LYS A 310 -44.46 23.21 -37.69
C LYS A 310 -44.37 22.52 -36.34
N PRO A 311 -44.88 21.28 -36.16
CA PRO A 311 -44.73 20.53 -34.91
C PRO A 311 -43.26 20.41 -34.50
N ALA A 312 -43.00 20.55 -33.20
CA ALA A 312 -41.66 20.47 -32.60
C ALA A 312 -41.44 19.17 -31.81
N TRP A 313 -42.24 18.13 -32.03
CA TRP A 313 -42.19 16.86 -31.29
C TRP A 313 -41.95 15.66 -32.21
N GLY A 314 -41.56 14.53 -31.62
CA GLY A 314 -41.37 13.24 -32.28
C GLY A 314 -41.92 12.09 -31.43
N VAL A 315 -41.97 10.88 -31.99
CA VAL A 315 -42.54 9.70 -31.30
C VAL A 315 -41.43 8.79 -30.80
N VAL A 316 -41.54 8.29 -29.56
CA VAL A 316 -40.58 7.32 -29.00
C VAL A 316 -41.31 6.07 -28.51
N ASN A 317 -40.92 4.89 -28.99
CA ASN A 317 -41.39 3.60 -28.50
C ASN A 317 -40.55 3.14 -27.31
N VAL A 318 -41.22 2.78 -26.21
CA VAL A 318 -40.57 2.34 -24.96
C VAL A 318 -41.18 1.02 -24.49
N THR A 319 -40.42 -0.06 -24.61
CA THR A 319 -40.83 -1.44 -24.27
C THR A 319 -39.86 -2.09 -23.29
N THR A 320 -40.36 -2.87 -22.32
CA THR A 320 -39.51 -3.63 -21.38
C THR A 320 -39.87 -5.11 -21.30
N ILE A 321 -38.89 -5.92 -20.88
CA ILE A 321 -39.13 -7.26 -20.33
C ILE A 321 -38.77 -7.24 -18.83
N PRO A 322 -39.70 -7.58 -17.92
CA PRO A 322 -41.14 -7.78 -18.17
C PRO A 322 -41.85 -6.46 -18.55
N PRO A 323 -43.03 -6.52 -19.17
CA PRO A 323 -43.86 -5.34 -19.46
C PRO A 323 -44.46 -4.73 -18.17
N GLY A 324 -45.10 -3.56 -18.30
CA GLY A 324 -45.69 -2.83 -17.19
C GLY A 324 -44.65 -2.24 -16.24
N ALA A 325 -43.57 -1.66 -16.77
CA ALA A 325 -42.64 -0.83 -16.02
C ALA A 325 -43.08 0.63 -16.13
N LYS A 326 -43.07 1.37 -15.02
CA LYS A 326 -43.45 2.79 -14.99
C LYS A 326 -42.37 3.63 -15.68
N ILE A 327 -42.80 4.48 -16.61
CA ILE A 327 -41.97 5.34 -17.45
C ILE A 327 -41.86 6.71 -16.79
N TYR A 328 -40.63 7.14 -16.55
CA TYR A 328 -40.28 8.48 -16.11
C TYR A 328 -39.40 9.15 -17.16
N LEU A 329 -39.74 10.38 -17.56
CA LEU A 329 -39.03 11.17 -18.55
C LEU A 329 -38.59 12.47 -17.88
N ASN A 330 -37.28 12.71 -17.76
CA ASN A 330 -36.72 13.83 -16.98
C ASN A 330 -37.31 13.93 -15.55
N ASN A 331 -37.55 12.77 -14.93
CA ASN A 331 -38.23 12.54 -13.64
C ASN A 331 -39.75 12.78 -13.59
N GLU A 332 -40.41 13.26 -14.65
CA GLU A 332 -41.87 13.32 -14.74
C GLU A 332 -42.44 11.95 -15.15
N ALA A 333 -43.55 11.50 -14.54
CA ALA A 333 -44.14 10.19 -14.82
C ALA A 333 -45.09 10.24 -16.03
N VAL A 334 -44.72 9.58 -17.14
CA VAL A 334 -45.45 9.66 -18.42
C VAL A 334 -46.27 8.42 -18.79
N GLY A 335 -46.20 7.34 -17.97
CA GLY A 335 -47.07 6.17 -18.09
C GLY A 335 -46.37 4.84 -17.80
N PHE A 336 -46.67 3.79 -18.58
CA PHE A 336 -46.21 2.41 -18.35
C PHE A 336 -45.93 1.66 -19.66
N THR A 337 -44.87 0.86 -19.72
CA THR A 337 -44.47 0.11 -20.93
C THR A 337 -45.39 -1.10 -21.23
N PRO A 338 -45.59 -1.48 -22.51
CA PRO A 338 -45.14 -0.80 -23.73
C PRO A 338 -45.99 0.43 -24.04
N GLN A 339 -45.35 1.55 -24.41
CA GLN A 339 -46.04 2.80 -24.70
C GLN A 339 -45.26 3.65 -25.72
N LEU A 340 -46.02 4.35 -26.58
CA LEU A 340 -45.54 5.45 -27.40
C LEU A 340 -45.66 6.77 -26.62
N ILE A 341 -44.58 7.57 -26.57
CA ILE A 341 -44.56 8.90 -25.96
C ILE A 341 -44.20 9.97 -27.01
N GLU A 342 -44.69 11.20 -26.84
CA GLU A 342 -44.54 12.31 -27.80
C GLU A 342 -43.69 13.50 -27.28
N PRO A 343 -42.41 13.30 -26.89
CA PRO A 343 -41.58 14.40 -26.42
C PRO A 343 -41.34 15.48 -27.49
N VAL A 344 -41.27 16.74 -27.05
CA VAL A 344 -40.75 17.85 -27.87
C VAL A 344 -39.26 17.66 -28.15
N GLN A 345 -38.70 18.33 -29.15
CA GLN A 345 -37.30 18.15 -29.53
C GLN A 345 -36.33 18.56 -28.41
N GLY A 346 -35.31 17.73 -28.17
CA GLY A 346 -34.35 17.92 -27.09
C GLY A 346 -33.72 16.61 -26.61
N GLU A 347 -32.90 16.73 -25.56
CA GLU A 347 -32.26 15.60 -24.87
C GLU A 347 -33.12 15.14 -23.68
N TYR A 348 -33.25 13.82 -23.51
CA TYR A 348 -34.09 13.22 -22.49
C TYR A 348 -33.43 12.08 -21.75
N ARG A 349 -33.60 12.07 -20.42
CA ARG A 349 -33.25 10.95 -19.55
C ARG A 349 -34.50 10.16 -19.19
N LEU A 350 -34.61 8.99 -19.79
CA LEU A 350 -35.59 7.95 -19.45
C LEU A 350 -35.14 7.19 -18.20
N LYS A 351 -36.07 7.00 -17.27
CA LYS A 351 -35.96 6.12 -16.11
C LYS A 351 -37.16 5.15 -16.12
N LEU A 352 -36.87 3.87 -15.93
CA LEU A 352 -37.86 2.78 -15.94
C LEU A 352 -37.83 2.07 -14.59
N THR A 353 -38.97 1.94 -13.92
CA THR A 353 -39.07 1.28 -12.59
C THR A 353 -40.19 0.25 -12.56
N LYS A 354 -39.94 -0.91 -11.93
CA LYS A 354 -40.96 -1.92 -11.67
C LYS A 354 -40.68 -2.64 -10.36
N ASP A 355 -41.71 -2.95 -9.57
CA ASP A 355 -41.55 -3.51 -8.23
C ASP A 355 -40.85 -4.87 -8.26
N GLY A 356 -39.80 -5.02 -7.46
CA GLY A 356 -38.90 -6.19 -7.49
C GLY A 356 -37.79 -6.16 -8.55
N TRP A 357 -37.70 -5.08 -9.36
CA TRP A 357 -36.69 -4.91 -10.42
C TRP A 357 -35.87 -3.63 -10.22
N ASN A 358 -34.58 -3.71 -10.55
CA ASN A 358 -33.67 -2.57 -10.53
C ASN A 358 -34.11 -1.54 -11.59
N ALA A 359 -34.03 -0.26 -11.23
CA ALA A 359 -34.36 0.82 -12.16
C ALA A 359 -33.38 0.84 -13.34
N ALA A 360 -33.91 0.88 -14.56
CA ALA A 360 -33.11 1.05 -15.77
C ALA A 360 -33.13 2.52 -16.24
N TYR A 361 -32.02 2.97 -16.81
CA TYR A 361 -31.87 4.33 -17.33
C TYR A 361 -31.43 4.29 -18.80
N ARG A 362 -31.92 5.23 -19.60
CA ARG A 362 -31.46 5.52 -20.96
C ARG A 362 -31.48 7.02 -21.20
N GLU A 363 -30.60 7.49 -22.07
CA GLU A 363 -30.58 8.87 -22.54
C GLU A 363 -30.76 8.86 -24.06
N PHE A 364 -31.56 9.78 -24.60
CA PHE A 364 -31.85 9.87 -26.02
C PHE A 364 -32.14 11.31 -26.48
N ALA A 365 -31.71 11.62 -27.70
CA ALA A 365 -32.01 12.85 -28.41
C ALA A 365 -33.23 12.64 -29.32
N ILE A 366 -34.26 13.49 -29.22
CA ILE A 366 -35.39 13.48 -30.16
C ILE A 366 -35.40 14.76 -31.01
N LYS A 367 -35.62 14.60 -32.32
CA LYS A 367 -35.73 15.69 -33.30
C LYS A 367 -37.16 15.76 -33.84
N ALA A 368 -37.65 16.96 -34.13
CA ALA A 368 -39.01 17.19 -34.60
C ALA A 368 -39.34 16.32 -35.83
N GLY A 369 -40.49 15.63 -35.80
CA GLY A 369 -40.96 14.76 -36.87
C GLY A 369 -40.16 13.46 -37.07
N LYS A 370 -39.35 13.03 -36.09
CA LYS A 370 -38.68 11.72 -36.11
C LYS A 370 -39.34 10.74 -35.15
N ASN A 371 -39.27 9.47 -35.52
CA ASN A 371 -39.66 8.34 -34.66
C ASN A 371 -38.39 7.62 -34.20
N ILE A 372 -38.36 7.20 -32.94
CA ILE A 372 -37.26 6.44 -32.33
C ILE A 372 -37.83 5.21 -31.64
N ASP A 373 -37.21 4.05 -31.87
CA ASP A 373 -37.43 2.86 -31.04
C ASP A 373 -36.21 2.65 -30.15
N LEU A 374 -36.42 2.57 -28.83
CA LEU A 374 -35.34 2.32 -27.86
C LEU A 374 -35.03 0.82 -27.70
N GLY A 375 -35.79 -0.04 -28.37
CA GLY A 375 -35.73 -1.49 -28.28
C GLY A 375 -36.27 -2.03 -26.95
N THR A 376 -36.29 -3.36 -26.84
CA THR A 376 -36.82 -4.05 -25.66
C THR A 376 -35.82 -4.03 -24.51
N ILE A 377 -36.02 -3.11 -23.56
CA ILE A 377 -35.15 -2.93 -22.38
C ILE A 377 -35.44 -4.05 -21.35
N ARG A 378 -34.50 -4.98 -21.20
CA ARG A 378 -34.58 -6.05 -20.19
C ARG A 378 -34.21 -5.50 -18.81
N LEU A 379 -35.16 -5.50 -17.88
CA LEU A 379 -34.90 -5.15 -16.49
C LEU A 379 -34.18 -6.30 -15.78
N ARG A 380 -33.36 -5.99 -14.78
CA ARG A 380 -32.76 -6.99 -13.86
C ARG A 380 -33.58 -7.01 -12.56
N ARG A 381 -33.83 -8.21 -12.00
CA ARG A 381 -34.42 -8.32 -10.66
C ARG A 381 -33.51 -7.68 -9.61
N ILE A 382 -34.12 -7.16 -8.55
CA ILE A 382 -33.40 -6.77 -7.32
C ILE A 382 -32.84 -8.05 -6.69
N ASP A 383 -31.55 -8.04 -6.36
CA ASP A 383 -30.88 -9.17 -5.72
C ASP A 383 -31.29 -9.30 -4.23
N GLY A 384 -31.24 -10.52 -3.71
CA GLY A 384 -31.44 -10.82 -2.30
C GLY A 384 -30.14 -11.34 -1.67
N LYS A 385 -29.93 -11.06 -0.39
CA LYS A 385 -28.70 -11.44 0.32
C LYS A 385 -28.89 -12.75 1.08
N LEU A 386 -27.94 -13.67 0.95
CA LEU A 386 -27.88 -14.91 1.73
C LEU A 386 -26.62 -14.93 2.61
N GLY A 387 -26.81 -14.72 3.92
CA GLY A 387 -25.78 -14.95 4.92
C GLY A 387 -25.67 -16.44 5.29
N LEU A 388 -24.50 -17.05 5.10
CA LEU A 388 -24.20 -18.43 5.45
C LEU A 388 -23.13 -18.49 6.53
N THR A 389 -23.46 -19.09 7.66
CA THR A 389 -22.53 -19.48 8.72
C THR A 389 -22.47 -21.00 8.86
N SER A 390 -21.41 -21.53 9.46
CA SER A 390 -21.34 -22.94 9.82
C SER A 390 -20.65 -23.14 11.16
N ASN A 391 -20.95 -24.26 11.81
CA ASN A 391 -20.23 -24.73 12.98
C ASN A 391 -19.54 -26.07 12.67
N PRO A 392 -18.19 -26.14 12.71
CA PRO A 392 -17.27 -25.02 12.85
C PRO A 392 -17.26 -24.10 11.61
N ALA A 393 -16.77 -22.87 11.80
CA ALA A 393 -16.61 -21.87 10.74
C ALA A 393 -15.50 -22.26 9.73
N GLY A 394 -15.39 -21.54 8.62
CA GLY A 394 -14.43 -21.82 7.54
C GLY A 394 -14.78 -23.09 6.76
N ALA A 395 -16.04 -23.25 6.37
CA ALA A 395 -16.49 -24.30 5.47
C ALA A 395 -16.63 -23.75 4.05
N THR A 396 -16.06 -24.44 3.07
CA THR A 396 -16.15 -24.12 1.64
C THR A 396 -17.60 -24.13 1.19
N VAL A 397 -18.07 -23.01 0.64
CA VAL A 397 -19.42 -22.83 0.09
C VAL A 397 -19.38 -22.92 -1.44
N THR A 398 -20.25 -23.76 -1.98
CA THR A 398 -20.53 -23.84 -3.42
C THR A 398 -22.02 -23.64 -3.69
N VAL A 399 -22.34 -22.85 -4.72
CA VAL A 399 -23.69 -22.49 -5.17
C VAL A 399 -23.86 -22.99 -6.59
N ASN A 400 -24.84 -23.86 -6.83
CA ASN A 400 -25.08 -24.50 -8.14
C ASN A 400 -23.78 -25.09 -8.75
N LYS A 401 -23.00 -25.79 -7.91
CA LYS A 401 -21.64 -26.35 -8.16
C LYS A 401 -20.49 -25.33 -8.25
N ILE A 402 -20.75 -24.03 -8.41
CA ILE A 402 -19.72 -22.98 -8.50
C ILE A 402 -19.20 -22.59 -7.10
N PHE A 403 -17.89 -22.49 -6.91
CA PHE A 403 -17.28 -22.01 -5.66
C PHE A 403 -17.57 -20.51 -5.43
N LYS A 404 -17.86 -20.14 -4.18
CA LYS A 404 -18.16 -18.75 -3.79
C LYS A 404 -17.35 -18.22 -2.60
N GLY A 405 -16.65 -19.07 -1.85
CA GLY A 405 -15.86 -18.65 -0.67
C GLY A 405 -15.98 -19.64 0.49
N GLN A 406 -15.77 -19.15 1.71
CA GLN A 406 -15.90 -19.93 2.95
C GLN A 406 -16.78 -19.19 3.97
N THR A 407 -17.47 -19.93 4.85
CA THR A 407 -18.29 -19.34 5.93
C THR A 407 -17.43 -18.67 7.02
N PRO A 408 -17.88 -17.55 7.65
CA PRO A 408 -19.07 -16.76 7.33
C PRO A 408 -18.96 -16.05 5.98
N ILE A 409 -20.04 -16.06 5.20
CA ILE A 409 -20.11 -15.36 3.91
C ILE A 409 -21.50 -14.78 3.67
N ILE A 410 -21.59 -13.62 3.04
CA ILE A 410 -22.82 -13.06 2.48
C ILE A 410 -22.74 -13.18 0.96
N LEU A 411 -23.82 -13.67 0.35
CA LEU A 411 -23.92 -13.87 -1.10
C LEU A 411 -25.07 -13.04 -1.65
N ASP A 412 -24.78 -12.13 -2.58
CA ASP A 412 -25.78 -11.52 -3.43
C ASP A 412 -26.23 -12.54 -4.48
N LEU A 413 -27.53 -12.81 -4.53
CA LEU A 413 -28.15 -13.83 -5.39
C LEU A 413 -29.45 -13.26 -5.98
N GLU A 414 -29.71 -13.53 -7.27
CA GLU A 414 -30.97 -13.08 -7.89
C GLU A 414 -32.18 -13.60 -7.13
N SER A 415 -33.14 -12.70 -6.87
CA SER A 415 -34.32 -12.99 -6.07
C SER A 415 -35.24 -14.04 -6.70
N GLU A 416 -35.96 -14.73 -5.82
CA GLU A 416 -36.97 -15.74 -6.08
C GLU A 416 -36.53 -17.05 -6.75
N LYS A 417 -35.30 -17.13 -7.27
CA LYS A 417 -34.66 -18.38 -7.71
C LYS A 417 -34.29 -19.29 -6.52
N THR A 418 -34.31 -20.60 -6.76
CA THR A 418 -33.85 -21.62 -5.80
C THR A 418 -32.42 -22.03 -6.14
N TYR A 419 -31.53 -22.00 -5.14
CA TYR A 419 -30.12 -22.30 -5.26
C TYR A 419 -29.76 -23.59 -4.53
N ASN A 420 -29.00 -24.46 -5.20
CA ASN A 420 -28.43 -25.67 -4.61
C ASN A 420 -27.12 -25.34 -3.93
N LEU A 421 -27.08 -25.47 -2.60
CA LEU A 421 -25.93 -25.15 -1.77
C LEU A 421 -25.25 -26.42 -1.27
N ARG A 422 -23.93 -26.46 -1.37
CA ARG A 422 -23.09 -27.50 -0.76
C ARG A 422 -22.03 -26.84 0.09
N LEU A 423 -21.99 -27.23 1.37
CA LEU A 423 -20.98 -26.84 2.33
C LEU A 423 -20.09 -28.04 2.65
N SER A 424 -18.78 -27.86 2.59
CA SER A 424 -17.79 -28.91 2.86
C SER A 424 -16.58 -28.37 3.62
N LYS A 425 -16.10 -29.12 4.61
CA LYS A 425 -14.89 -28.81 5.38
C LYS A 425 -14.10 -30.09 5.63
N THR A 426 -12.77 -30.04 5.54
CA THR A 426 -11.89 -31.21 5.71
C THR A 426 -12.09 -31.84 7.09
N GLY A 427 -12.33 -33.16 7.15
CA GLY A 427 -12.66 -33.88 8.38
C GLY A 427 -14.13 -33.80 8.82
N PHE A 428 -15.04 -33.29 7.97
CA PHE A 428 -16.46 -33.18 8.26
C PHE A 428 -17.32 -33.69 7.10
N VAL A 429 -18.49 -34.23 7.41
CA VAL A 429 -19.46 -34.67 6.40
C VAL A 429 -19.95 -33.47 5.58
N THR A 430 -19.91 -33.58 4.26
CA THR A 430 -20.46 -32.56 3.35
C THR A 430 -21.97 -32.42 3.55
N LYS A 431 -22.45 -31.21 3.86
CA LYS A 431 -23.89 -30.91 3.94
C LYS A 431 -24.37 -30.32 2.60
N ARG A 432 -25.57 -30.71 2.17
CA ARG A 432 -26.29 -30.13 1.04
C ARG A 432 -27.62 -29.56 1.54
N LEU A 433 -28.05 -28.45 0.99
CA LEU A 433 -29.33 -27.79 1.29
C LEU A 433 -29.73 -26.84 0.14
N THR A 434 -30.98 -26.38 0.14
CA THR A 434 -31.48 -25.38 -0.82
C THR A 434 -31.75 -24.04 -0.13
N ALA A 435 -31.67 -22.95 -0.89
CA ALA A 435 -32.08 -21.62 -0.42
C ALA A 435 -32.78 -20.84 -1.54
N LYS A 436 -33.74 -20.00 -1.16
CA LYS A 436 -34.40 -19.00 -2.01
C LYS A 436 -34.36 -17.67 -1.26
N VAL A 437 -33.93 -16.60 -1.92
CA VAL A 437 -33.84 -15.25 -1.33
C VAL A 437 -34.97 -14.36 -1.86
N ARG A 438 -35.41 -13.40 -1.05
CA ARG A 438 -36.39 -12.37 -1.47
C ARG A 438 -35.69 -11.06 -1.88
N PRO A 439 -36.29 -10.23 -2.75
CA PRO A 439 -35.74 -8.92 -3.10
C PRO A 439 -35.47 -8.07 -1.84
N ASN A 440 -34.34 -7.36 -1.79
CA ASN A 440 -33.94 -6.49 -0.67
C ASN A 440 -33.88 -7.15 0.72
N GLN A 441 -34.08 -8.47 0.86
CA GLN A 441 -34.03 -9.16 2.15
C GLN A 441 -32.69 -9.89 2.33
N THR A 442 -32.07 -9.71 3.51
CA THR A 442 -31.01 -10.60 3.98
C THR A 442 -31.61 -11.80 4.68
N THR A 443 -31.46 -12.98 4.09
CA THR A 443 -31.80 -14.28 4.70
C THR A 443 -30.54 -14.86 5.35
N THR A 444 -30.59 -15.30 6.60
CA THR A 444 -29.45 -15.96 7.26
C THR A 444 -29.71 -17.46 7.46
N ARG A 445 -28.65 -18.28 7.34
CA ARG A 445 -28.69 -19.73 7.57
C ARG A 445 -27.39 -20.19 8.25
N SER A 446 -27.53 -20.82 9.42
CA SER A 446 -26.43 -21.50 10.12
C SER A 446 -26.46 -23.01 9.81
N VAL A 447 -25.30 -23.61 9.61
CA VAL A 447 -25.15 -25.02 9.22
C VAL A 447 -24.22 -25.77 10.17
N GLN A 448 -24.77 -26.65 11.00
CA GLN A 448 -23.96 -27.59 11.79
C GLN A 448 -23.35 -28.65 10.86
N LEU A 449 -22.03 -28.81 10.92
CA LEU A 449 -21.30 -29.89 10.26
C LEU A 449 -20.94 -30.96 11.30
N THR A 450 -21.09 -32.23 10.93
CA THR A 450 -20.73 -33.38 11.77
C THR A 450 -19.30 -33.86 11.45
N PRO A 451 -18.44 -34.09 12.46
CA PRO A 451 -17.12 -34.66 12.22
C PRO A 451 -17.21 -36.05 11.59
N GLU A 452 -16.32 -36.32 10.63
CA GLU A 452 -16.23 -37.61 9.96
C GLU A 452 -14.93 -38.33 10.37
N TYR A 453 -14.99 -39.66 10.51
CA TYR A 453 -13.89 -40.48 11.02
C TYR A 453 -13.55 -41.66 10.09
N GLY A 454 -12.27 -42.04 10.09
CA GLY A 454 -11.73 -43.26 9.50
C GLY A 454 -10.89 -44.06 10.50
N THR A 455 -10.48 -45.27 10.10
CA THR A 455 -9.77 -46.21 10.99
C THR A 455 -8.32 -46.40 10.54
N VAL A 456 -7.38 -46.22 11.47
CA VAL A 456 -5.95 -46.48 11.26
C VAL A 456 -5.49 -47.55 12.24
N PHE A 457 -4.76 -48.56 11.76
CA PHE A 457 -4.11 -49.56 12.60
C PHE A 457 -2.61 -49.27 12.64
N LEU A 458 -2.09 -48.84 13.79
CA LEU A 458 -0.67 -48.61 13.98
C LEU A 458 -0.06 -49.82 14.69
N LYS A 459 1.06 -50.34 14.17
CA LYS A 459 1.85 -51.42 14.77
C LYS A 459 3.31 -50.99 14.83
N THR A 460 3.93 -51.08 16.01
CA THR A 460 5.32 -50.68 16.24
C THR A 460 6.24 -51.86 16.57
N THR A 461 7.43 -51.83 15.98
CA THR A 461 8.54 -52.74 16.27
C THR A 461 9.74 -51.90 16.74
N PRO A 462 10.27 -52.12 17.96
CA PRO A 462 9.74 -53.00 19.01
C PRO A 462 8.38 -52.53 19.56
N PRO A 463 7.64 -53.42 20.25
CA PRO A 463 6.40 -53.05 20.94
C PRO A 463 6.65 -52.10 22.12
N GLY A 464 5.58 -51.51 22.65
CA GLY A 464 5.66 -50.58 23.79
C GLY A 464 6.37 -49.26 23.45
N ALA A 465 6.10 -48.71 22.27
CA ALA A 465 6.39 -47.31 21.95
C ALA A 465 5.20 -46.42 22.33
N LEU A 466 5.45 -45.17 22.67
CA LEU A 466 4.45 -44.14 22.94
C LEU A 466 4.07 -43.42 21.64
N LEU A 467 2.85 -42.89 21.60
CA LEU A 467 2.31 -42.13 20.47
C LEU A 467 1.86 -40.74 20.93
N LYS A 468 2.21 -39.72 20.15
CA LYS A 468 1.50 -38.43 20.12
C LYS A 468 0.76 -38.30 18.79
N ILE A 469 -0.42 -37.68 18.82
CA ILE A 469 -1.24 -37.37 17.64
C ILE A 469 -1.51 -35.87 17.65
N ASP A 470 -1.13 -35.17 16.57
CA ASP A 470 -1.17 -33.71 16.46
C ASP A 470 -0.51 -33.01 17.68
N GLY A 471 0.62 -33.57 18.14
CA GLY A 471 1.38 -33.11 19.31
C GLY A 471 0.84 -33.56 20.66
N LYS A 472 -0.42 -33.98 20.77
CA LYS A 472 -1.04 -34.42 22.04
C LYS A 472 -0.70 -35.88 22.36
N PRO A 473 -0.28 -36.21 23.60
CA PRO A 473 -0.06 -37.60 24.02
C PRO A 473 -1.29 -38.49 23.81
N SER A 474 -1.07 -39.74 23.39
CA SER A 474 -2.13 -40.70 23.04
C SER A 474 -1.81 -42.14 23.47
N GLY A 475 -1.02 -42.29 24.54
CA GLY A 475 -0.69 -43.59 25.14
C GLY A 475 0.16 -44.49 24.23
N SER A 476 -0.10 -45.80 24.30
CA SER A 476 0.61 -46.81 23.48
C SER A 476 0.33 -46.64 21.98
N ALA A 477 1.37 -46.85 21.17
CA ALA A 477 1.32 -46.71 19.73
C ALA A 477 0.73 -47.92 18.99
N SER A 478 0.98 -49.15 19.45
CA SER A 478 0.49 -50.37 18.79
C SER A 478 -1.00 -50.62 19.08
N ARG A 479 -1.91 -49.95 18.35
CA ARG A 479 -3.36 -50.08 18.52
C ARG A 479 -4.19 -49.62 17.32
N ARG A 480 -5.50 -49.93 17.35
CA ARG A 480 -6.52 -49.33 16.49
C ARG A 480 -6.79 -47.89 16.92
N LEU A 481 -6.75 -46.96 15.97
CA LEU A 481 -6.99 -45.53 16.13
C LEU A 481 -8.24 -45.14 15.31
N ARG A 482 -9.19 -44.46 15.94
CA ARG A 482 -10.30 -43.77 15.26
C ARG A 482 -9.92 -42.31 15.13
N LEU A 483 -9.67 -41.86 13.90
CA LEU A 483 -9.13 -40.53 13.60
C LEU A 483 -10.05 -39.79 12.61
N GLN A 484 -10.03 -38.46 12.63
CA GLN A 484 -10.89 -37.64 11.79
C GLN A 484 -10.44 -37.73 10.32
N THR A 485 -11.31 -37.53 9.33
CA THR A 485 -10.96 -37.59 7.89
C THR A 485 -10.22 -36.33 7.40
N ARG A 486 -9.16 -35.97 8.13
CA ARG A 486 -8.17 -34.92 7.80
C ARG A 486 -6.77 -35.48 8.02
N THR A 487 -5.74 -34.75 7.59
CA THR A 487 -4.36 -35.12 7.91
C THR A 487 -4.11 -34.97 9.41
N HIS A 488 -3.48 -35.98 10.00
CA HIS A 488 -2.99 -36.05 11.37
C HIS A 488 -1.49 -36.33 11.36
N ARG A 489 -0.72 -35.67 12.24
CA ARG A 489 0.70 -35.97 12.47
C ARG A 489 0.83 -37.02 13.57
N LEU A 490 1.45 -38.15 13.25
CA LEU A 490 1.82 -39.20 14.20
C LEU A 490 3.28 -39.02 14.59
N GLU A 491 3.57 -39.10 15.89
CA GLU A 491 4.93 -39.11 16.42
C GLU A 491 5.06 -40.29 17.39
N VAL A 492 5.91 -41.25 17.04
CA VAL A 492 6.13 -42.49 17.78
C VAL A 492 7.50 -42.42 18.44
N THR A 493 7.55 -42.59 19.76
CA THR A 493 8.79 -42.46 20.55
C THR A 493 8.99 -43.67 21.47
N LYS A 494 10.26 -44.03 21.72
CA LYS A 494 10.64 -45.04 22.70
C LYS A 494 12.07 -44.73 23.19
N PRO A 495 12.38 -44.78 24.51
CA PRO A 495 13.74 -44.53 25.00
C PRO A 495 14.78 -45.46 24.34
N GLY A 496 15.90 -44.91 23.88
CA GLY A 496 16.95 -45.63 23.14
C GLY A 496 16.72 -45.78 21.63
N TYR A 497 15.64 -45.18 21.10
CA TYR A 497 15.25 -45.26 19.70
C TYR A 497 14.91 -43.88 19.13
N LEU A 498 15.31 -43.65 17.88
CA LEU A 498 15.02 -42.40 17.19
C LEU A 498 13.49 -42.21 17.02
N PRO A 499 12.99 -40.97 17.20
CA PRO A 499 11.56 -40.68 17.05
C PRO A 499 11.13 -40.84 15.59
N TYR A 500 10.10 -41.67 15.35
CA TYR A 500 9.50 -41.81 14.03
C TYR A 500 8.31 -40.85 13.89
N ILE A 501 8.37 -39.98 12.88
CA ILE A 501 7.34 -38.98 12.59
C ILE A 501 6.76 -39.27 11.21
N SER A 502 5.43 -39.31 11.10
CA SER A 502 4.73 -39.45 9.82
C SER A 502 3.39 -38.72 9.81
N SER A 503 2.76 -38.64 8.64
CA SER A 503 1.41 -38.11 8.48
C SER A 503 0.44 -39.18 7.95
N VAL A 504 -0.81 -39.13 8.41
CA VAL A 504 -1.89 -39.98 7.91
C VAL A 504 -3.13 -39.15 7.67
N THR A 505 -3.78 -39.38 6.53
CA THR A 505 -5.12 -38.86 6.23
C THR A 505 -6.07 -40.07 6.20
N PRO A 506 -6.83 -40.33 7.29
CA PRO A 506 -7.82 -41.39 7.32
C PRO A 506 -8.93 -41.14 6.30
N ARG A 507 -9.50 -42.20 5.76
CA ARG A 507 -10.70 -42.17 4.91
C ARG A 507 -11.80 -42.99 5.57
N LYS A 508 -13.05 -42.55 5.47
CA LYS A 508 -14.22 -43.30 5.95
C LYS A 508 -14.40 -44.57 5.12
N GLY A 509 -14.83 -45.67 5.76
CA GLY A 509 -15.08 -46.95 5.10
C GLY A 509 -13.84 -47.82 4.82
N SER A 510 -12.64 -47.25 4.83
CA SER A 510 -11.38 -48.00 4.64
C SER A 510 -10.51 -48.00 5.90
N SER A 511 -9.93 -49.15 6.23
CA SER A 511 -8.81 -49.25 7.18
C SER A 511 -7.49 -48.92 6.49
N LYS A 512 -6.57 -48.22 7.19
CA LYS A 512 -5.16 -48.12 6.77
C LYS A 512 -4.25 -48.69 7.85
N GLN A 513 -3.43 -49.67 7.51
CA GLN A 513 -2.37 -50.15 8.39
C GLN A 513 -1.10 -49.31 8.21
N ILE A 514 -0.37 -49.08 9.31
CA ILE A 514 0.93 -48.44 9.35
C ILE A 514 1.83 -49.30 10.23
N ASN A 515 2.87 -49.87 9.63
CA ASN A 515 3.91 -50.61 10.35
C ASN A 515 5.11 -49.67 10.54
N VAL A 516 5.54 -49.47 11.79
CA VAL A 516 6.66 -48.59 12.15
C VAL A 516 7.76 -49.43 12.77
N VAL A 517 8.93 -49.45 12.14
CA VAL A 517 10.16 -50.01 12.72
C VAL A 517 11.00 -48.84 13.22
N LEU A 518 11.24 -48.77 14.53
CA LEU A 518 12.10 -47.75 15.12
C LEU A 518 13.57 -48.18 15.01
N LYS A 519 14.44 -47.33 14.46
CA LYS A 519 15.90 -47.52 14.54
C LYS A 519 16.38 -47.20 15.97
N ARG A 520 17.27 -48.02 16.52
CA ARG A 520 18.00 -47.67 17.77
C ARG A 520 18.92 -46.49 17.49
N GLU A 521 19.08 -45.60 18.46
CA GLU A 521 20.01 -44.46 18.37
C GLU A 521 21.45 -44.96 18.16
N VAL A 522 21.84 -46.00 18.92
CA VAL A 522 23.12 -46.69 18.84
C VAL A 522 23.43 -47.22 17.43
N ASP A 523 22.44 -47.79 16.74
CA ASP A 523 22.67 -48.38 15.41
C ASP A 523 22.73 -47.32 14.32
N ALA A 524 21.94 -46.24 14.43
CA ALA A 524 22.05 -45.08 13.52
C ALA A 524 23.40 -44.34 13.69
N LEU A 525 23.92 -44.25 14.92
CA LEU A 525 25.26 -43.71 15.19
C LEU A 525 26.37 -44.59 14.59
N ARG A 526 26.23 -45.93 14.66
CA ARG A 526 27.12 -46.90 14.00
C ARG A 526 27.04 -46.87 12.47
N GLU A 527 25.86 -46.59 11.92
CA GLU A 527 25.65 -46.44 10.47
C GLU A 527 26.36 -45.17 9.96
N LYS A 528 26.28 -44.06 10.71
CA LYS A 528 27.07 -42.84 10.45
C LYS A 528 28.59 -43.04 10.64
N SER A 529 29.03 -43.73 11.71
CA SER A 529 30.46 -43.82 12.08
C SER A 529 31.34 -44.65 11.14
N ARG A 530 30.73 -45.52 10.33
CA ARG A 530 31.44 -46.32 9.31
C ARG A 530 32.07 -45.47 8.20
N GLN A 531 31.71 -44.20 8.08
CA GLN A 531 32.32 -43.26 7.14
C GLN A 531 33.75 -42.90 7.57
N THR A 532 34.72 -43.67 7.07
CA THR A 532 36.15 -43.30 7.10
C THR A 532 36.44 -42.31 5.97
N VAL A 533 37.10 -41.19 6.27
CA VAL A 533 37.68 -40.31 5.25
C VAL A 533 39.20 -40.54 5.23
N THR A 534 39.77 -40.67 4.04
CA THR A 534 41.23 -40.78 3.85
C THR A 534 41.78 -39.46 3.33
N THR A 535 42.83 -38.95 3.96
CA THR A 535 43.54 -37.71 3.56
C THR A 535 44.49 -37.95 2.38
N SER A 536 44.96 -36.88 1.75
CA SER A 536 46.03 -36.86 0.72
C SER A 536 47.40 -37.35 1.22
N SER A 537 47.54 -37.61 2.52
CA SER A 537 48.74 -38.18 3.14
C SER A 537 48.57 -39.66 3.53
N GLY A 538 47.40 -40.25 3.29
CA GLY A 538 47.06 -41.62 3.68
C GLY A 538 46.60 -41.77 5.14
N LEU A 539 46.51 -40.69 5.93
CA LEU A 539 45.84 -40.71 7.23
C LEU A 539 44.36 -41.05 7.05
N LYS A 540 43.83 -41.90 7.92
CA LYS A 540 42.39 -42.18 8.03
C LYS A 540 41.80 -41.41 9.22
N VAL A 541 40.63 -40.84 9.02
CA VAL A 541 39.89 -40.11 10.06
C VAL A 541 38.43 -40.57 10.12
N ARG A 542 37.88 -40.58 11.34
CA ARG A 542 36.48 -40.93 11.67
C ARG A 542 35.65 -39.66 11.80
N ILE A 543 34.49 -39.59 11.15
CA ILE A 543 33.50 -38.53 11.41
C ILE A 543 32.81 -38.80 12.74
N VAL A 544 32.94 -37.88 13.70
CA VAL A 544 32.17 -37.81 14.94
C VAL A 544 31.00 -36.82 14.72
N PRO A 545 29.76 -37.28 14.53
CA PRO A 545 28.60 -36.44 14.28
C PRO A 545 28.08 -35.84 15.59
N ILE A 546 27.80 -34.55 15.55
CA ILE A 546 27.06 -33.85 16.60
C ILE A 546 25.70 -33.46 16.01
N ASP A 547 24.69 -34.31 16.20
CA ASP A 547 23.33 -34.06 15.75
C ASP A 547 22.67 -32.98 16.64
N GLY A 548 22.91 -31.71 16.31
CA GLY A 548 22.41 -30.55 17.04
C GLY A 548 23.35 -30.10 18.16
N ALA A 549 23.11 -30.57 19.39
CA ALA A 549 23.91 -30.18 20.55
C ALA A 549 24.00 -31.34 21.57
N VAL A 550 25.20 -31.78 21.89
CA VAL A 550 25.43 -32.87 22.86
C VAL A 550 26.08 -32.32 24.12
N ARG A 551 25.49 -32.62 25.27
CA ARG A 551 25.98 -32.23 26.60
C ARG A 551 26.56 -33.42 27.36
N PHE A 552 27.71 -33.20 27.97
CA PHE A 552 28.44 -34.18 28.80
C PHE A 552 29.32 -33.45 29.83
N ASN A 553 30.10 -34.19 30.63
CA ASN A 553 31.06 -33.60 31.56
C ASN A 553 32.50 -34.02 31.21
N VAL A 554 33.43 -33.08 31.33
CA VAL A 554 34.88 -33.37 31.34
C VAL A 554 35.34 -33.46 32.80
N GLY A 555 36.36 -34.28 33.08
CA GLY A 555 36.88 -34.52 34.44
C GLY A 555 36.36 -35.82 35.09
N ALA A 556 36.64 -35.98 36.39
CA ALA A 556 36.34 -37.19 37.16
C ALA A 556 35.57 -36.89 38.45
N SER A 557 34.72 -37.83 38.88
CA SER A 557 33.99 -37.72 40.15
C SER A 557 34.96 -37.66 41.34
N ARG A 558 34.65 -36.87 42.37
CA ARG A 558 35.44 -36.83 43.61
C ARG A 558 35.56 -38.20 44.31
N ARG A 559 34.72 -39.17 43.96
CA ARG A 559 34.76 -40.57 44.45
C ARG A 559 35.44 -41.55 43.47
N GLU A 560 35.98 -41.08 42.35
CA GLU A 560 36.61 -41.94 41.34
C GLU A 560 38.05 -42.31 41.77
N ALA A 561 38.26 -43.55 42.20
CA ALA A 561 39.59 -44.03 42.61
C ALA A 561 40.65 -43.83 41.50
N GLY A 562 41.75 -43.16 41.84
CA GLY A 562 42.83 -42.74 40.93
C GLY A 562 42.80 -41.26 40.52
N ARG A 563 41.74 -40.51 40.83
CA ARG A 563 41.58 -39.10 40.42
C ARG A 563 42.61 -38.14 41.04
N ARG A 564 43.29 -37.32 40.22
CA ARG A 564 44.09 -36.16 40.64
C ARG A 564 43.24 -34.89 40.84
N SER A 565 43.78 -33.89 41.54
CA SER A 565 43.08 -32.63 41.90
C SER A 565 42.58 -31.84 40.67
N ASN A 566 43.40 -31.76 39.62
CA ASN A 566 43.15 -31.06 38.35
C ASN A 566 41.99 -31.64 37.51
N GLU A 567 41.52 -32.86 37.79
CA GLU A 567 40.42 -33.52 37.06
C GLU A 567 39.03 -33.12 37.60
N SER A 568 38.78 -31.83 37.80
CA SER A 568 37.48 -31.35 38.31
C SER A 568 36.38 -31.51 37.25
N LEU A 569 35.19 -31.96 37.66
CA LEU A 569 34.04 -32.09 36.76
C LEU A 569 33.51 -30.71 36.34
N TYR A 570 33.36 -30.50 35.03
CA TYR A 570 32.68 -29.34 34.47
C TYR A 570 31.82 -29.71 33.24
N PRO A 571 30.67 -29.04 33.04
CA PRO A 571 29.75 -29.34 31.95
C PRO A 571 30.18 -28.70 30.62
N VAL A 572 30.09 -29.48 29.55
CA VAL A 572 30.41 -29.07 28.17
C VAL A 572 29.23 -29.33 27.24
N GLU A 573 29.04 -28.44 26.26
CA GLU A 573 28.17 -28.61 25.10
C GLU A 573 29.02 -28.57 23.82
N LEU A 574 29.03 -29.65 23.04
CA LEU A 574 29.55 -29.63 21.66
C LEU A 574 28.38 -29.42 20.69
N THR A 575 28.57 -28.59 19.66
CA THR A 575 27.58 -28.31 18.59
C THR A 575 28.11 -28.44 17.18
N LYS A 576 29.34 -28.93 17.00
CA LYS A 576 30.00 -29.11 15.69
C LYS A 576 30.49 -30.54 15.50
N SER A 577 30.08 -31.17 14.41
CA SER A 577 30.64 -32.46 13.96
C SER A 577 32.14 -32.29 13.62
N PHE A 578 32.97 -33.26 14.00
CA PHE A 578 34.41 -33.21 13.79
C PHE A 578 34.97 -34.54 13.29
N LEU A 579 36.00 -34.46 12.45
CA LEU A 579 36.89 -35.55 12.09
C LEU A 579 37.91 -35.75 13.23
N ILE A 580 38.23 -37.00 13.57
CA ILE A 580 39.35 -37.36 14.46
C ILE A 580 40.18 -38.50 13.84
N GLY A 581 41.49 -38.50 14.07
CA GLY A 581 42.41 -39.55 13.63
C GLY A 581 42.00 -40.93 14.13
N GLU A 582 41.89 -41.89 13.21
CA GLU A 582 41.65 -43.30 13.54
C GLU A 582 42.74 -43.85 14.49
N THR A 583 43.96 -43.35 14.33
CA THR A 583 45.16 -43.61 15.16
C THR A 583 45.87 -42.30 15.50
N GLU A 584 46.90 -42.37 16.33
CA GLU A 584 47.98 -41.37 16.38
C GLU A 584 48.67 -41.24 15.01
N ILE A 585 49.41 -40.14 14.80
CA ILE A 585 50.27 -39.97 13.63
C ILE A 585 51.46 -40.95 13.75
N THR A 586 51.74 -41.75 12.71
CA THR A 586 52.87 -42.68 12.72
C THR A 586 54.17 -42.03 12.27
N ASN A 587 55.32 -42.66 12.58
CA ASN A 587 56.63 -42.24 12.09
C ASN A 587 56.66 -42.03 10.57
N ALA A 588 56.11 -42.98 9.78
CA ALA A 588 56.03 -42.87 8.32
C ALA A 588 55.24 -41.64 7.85
N GLN A 589 54.14 -41.32 8.53
CA GLN A 589 53.29 -40.17 8.17
C GLN A 589 53.97 -38.85 8.54
N TYR A 590 54.61 -38.78 9.71
CA TYR A 590 55.34 -37.58 10.15
C TYR A 590 56.60 -37.32 9.30
N ARG A 591 57.28 -38.38 8.83
CA ARG A 591 58.43 -38.23 7.92
C ARG A 591 58.07 -37.67 6.54
N GLN A 592 56.80 -37.70 6.10
CA GLN A 592 56.35 -36.96 4.90
C GLN A 592 56.53 -35.43 5.04
N PHE A 593 56.53 -34.91 6.27
CA PHE A 593 56.78 -33.51 6.60
C PHE A 593 58.23 -33.27 6.99
N ARG A 594 58.82 -34.17 7.78
CA ARG A 594 60.20 -34.05 8.29
C ARG A 594 60.95 -35.38 8.11
N PRO A 595 61.58 -35.64 6.95
CA PRO A 595 62.21 -36.93 6.65
C PRO A 595 63.26 -37.41 7.67
N GLN A 596 63.96 -36.48 8.32
CA GLN A 596 64.97 -36.76 9.37
C GLN A 596 64.38 -37.04 10.76
N HIS A 597 63.06 -37.21 10.91
CA HIS A 597 62.46 -37.49 12.20
C HIS A 597 62.83 -38.90 12.71
N ASN A 598 63.25 -38.96 13.97
CA ASN A 598 63.52 -40.19 14.71
C ASN A 598 62.84 -40.11 16.10
N SER A 599 61.97 -41.07 16.43
CA SER A 599 61.27 -41.17 17.71
C SER A 599 62.13 -41.70 18.87
N GLY A 600 63.23 -42.39 18.55
CA GLY A 600 64.20 -42.98 19.48
C GLY A 600 64.32 -44.51 19.39
N PRO A 601 65.35 -45.12 20.02
CA PRO A 601 65.62 -46.55 19.91
C PRO A 601 64.42 -47.44 20.31
N GLY A 602 63.93 -48.26 19.39
CA GLY A 602 62.75 -49.12 19.59
C GLY A 602 61.40 -48.41 19.58
N LEU A 603 61.34 -47.15 19.15
CA LEU A 603 60.11 -46.35 18.98
C LEU A 603 59.89 -45.87 17.54
N ASP A 604 60.86 -46.10 16.65
CA ASP A 604 61.02 -45.41 15.38
C ASP A 604 60.54 -46.18 14.13
N GLY A 605 59.87 -47.32 14.32
CA GLY A 605 59.34 -48.11 13.20
C GLY A 605 58.17 -47.41 12.49
N GLU A 606 58.04 -47.59 11.17
CA GLU A 606 57.09 -46.89 10.29
C GLU A 606 55.64 -46.79 10.79
N ARG A 607 55.16 -47.84 11.47
CA ARG A 607 53.79 -47.94 12.01
C ARG A 607 53.68 -47.68 13.52
N GLN A 608 54.78 -47.46 14.24
CA GLN A 608 54.73 -46.95 15.62
C GLN A 608 54.29 -45.47 15.62
N PRO A 609 53.66 -44.98 16.71
CA PRO A 609 53.31 -43.58 16.85
C PRO A 609 54.57 -42.71 16.84
N ALA A 610 54.49 -41.56 16.16
CA ALA A 610 55.54 -40.55 16.16
C ALA A 610 55.56 -39.83 17.51
N VAL A 611 56.63 -40.03 18.28
CA VAL A 611 56.84 -39.49 19.63
C VAL A 611 58.13 -38.67 19.67
N SER A 612 58.51 -38.10 20.81
CA SER A 612 59.65 -37.18 20.89
C SER A 612 59.47 -35.92 20.01
N ILE A 613 58.23 -35.44 19.92
CA ILE A 613 57.77 -34.26 19.14
C ILE A 613 57.20 -33.22 20.11
N THR A 614 57.51 -31.93 19.94
CA THR A 614 56.90 -30.85 20.74
C THR A 614 55.52 -30.45 20.21
N TRP A 615 54.71 -29.78 21.02
CA TRP A 615 53.41 -29.25 20.60
C TRP A 615 53.51 -28.34 19.36
N ASP A 616 54.52 -27.45 19.33
CA ASP A 616 54.79 -26.57 18.20
C ASP A 616 55.20 -27.33 16.93
N GLU A 617 55.91 -28.46 17.06
CA GLU A 617 56.30 -29.32 15.94
C GLU A 617 55.08 -30.08 15.37
N ALA A 618 54.19 -30.59 16.23
CA ALA A 618 52.91 -31.17 15.84
C ALA A 618 51.99 -30.15 15.16
N ALA A 619 51.87 -28.94 15.71
CA ALA A 619 51.10 -27.84 15.13
C ALA A 619 51.63 -27.41 13.75
N ARG A 620 52.96 -27.45 13.52
CA ARG A 620 53.55 -27.22 12.19
C ARG A 620 53.23 -28.33 11.19
N PHE A 621 53.27 -29.61 11.59
CA PHE A 621 52.82 -30.74 10.75
C PHE A 621 51.36 -30.58 10.32
N LEU A 622 50.48 -30.23 11.26
CA LEU A 622 49.05 -30.04 11.00
C LEU A 622 48.78 -28.85 10.06
N ASN A 623 49.56 -27.77 10.19
CA ASN A 623 49.55 -26.65 9.25
C ASN A 623 50.10 -27.03 7.86
N TRP A 624 51.14 -27.87 7.77
CA TRP A 624 51.68 -28.38 6.50
C TRP A 624 50.64 -29.23 5.77
N LEU A 625 49.99 -30.17 6.46
CA LEU A 625 48.96 -31.02 5.89
C LEU A 625 47.72 -30.20 5.48
N SER A 626 47.35 -29.18 6.27
CA SER A 626 46.30 -28.23 5.88
C SER A 626 46.63 -27.52 4.56
N LYS A 627 47.86 -27.02 4.40
CA LYS A 627 48.31 -26.39 3.14
C LYS A 627 48.30 -27.39 1.96
N LYS A 628 48.77 -28.63 2.18
CA LYS A 628 48.78 -29.72 1.17
C LYS A 628 47.37 -29.97 0.61
N GLU A 629 46.34 -29.82 1.44
CA GLU A 629 44.93 -30.01 1.07
C GLU A 629 44.15 -28.71 0.82
N LYS A 630 44.85 -27.58 0.62
CA LYS A 630 44.26 -26.26 0.35
C LYS A 630 43.27 -25.78 1.42
N LEU A 631 43.43 -26.26 2.66
CA LEU A 631 42.64 -25.86 3.83
C LEU A 631 43.23 -24.64 4.52
N VAL A 632 42.38 -23.83 5.15
CA VAL A 632 42.80 -22.71 6.00
C VAL A 632 43.61 -23.28 7.19
N PRO A 633 44.92 -22.99 7.35
CA PRO A 633 45.72 -23.62 8.40
C PRO A 633 45.28 -23.16 9.79
N ALA A 634 45.10 -24.10 10.73
CA ALA A 634 44.48 -23.81 12.03
C ALA A 634 45.37 -23.01 12.99
N TYR A 635 46.69 -23.06 12.82
CA TYR A 635 47.64 -22.33 13.65
C TYR A 635 48.25 -21.14 12.90
N ARG A 636 48.67 -20.12 13.65
CA ARG A 636 49.61 -19.07 13.20
C ARG A 636 50.92 -19.20 13.98
N GLU A 637 52.02 -18.78 13.38
CA GLU A 637 53.32 -18.74 14.05
C GLU A 637 53.56 -17.32 14.60
N VAL A 638 54.02 -17.22 15.84
CA VAL A 638 54.28 -15.97 16.56
C VAL A 638 55.63 -16.10 17.26
N GLY A 639 56.65 -15.42 16.73
CA GLY A 639 58.04 -15.69 17.09
C GLY A 639 58.42 -17.13 16.69
N LYS A 640 58.74 -17.97 17.68
CA LYS A 640 59.05 -19.40 17.49
C LYS A 640 57.93 -20.36 17.96
N ARG A 641 56.80 -19.83 18.45
CA ARG A 641 55.66 -20.63 18.95
C ARG A 641 54.50 -20.62 17.98
N MET A 642 53.76 -21.71 17.94
CA MET A 642 52.49 -21.85 17.24
C MET A 642 51.35 -21.43 18.17
N VAL A 643 50.32 -20.77 17.62
CA VAL A 643 49.15 -20.31 18.37
C VAL A 643 47.90 -20.64 17.57
N ALA A 644 46.88 -21.21 18.21
CA ALA A 644 45.60 -21.49 17.56
C ALA A 644 44.94 -20.20 17.04
N LYS A 645 44.39 -20.24 15.83
CA LYS A 645 43.53 -19.17 15.33
C LYS A 645 42.13 -19.35 15.91
N MET A 646 41.60 -18.27 16.48
CA MET A 646 40.26 -18.24 17.06
C MET A 646 39.32 -17.37 16.20
N PRO A 647 38.08 -17.82 15.90
CA PRO A 647 37.55 -19.16 16.19
C PRO A 647 38.29 -20.26 15.40
N LEU A 648 38.34 -21.47 15.97
CA LEU A 648 39.01 -22.62 15.36
C LEU A 648 38.54 -22.87 13.91
N THR A 649 39.50 -22.87 12.99
CA THR A 649 39.27 -22.97 11.54
C THR A 649 38.82 -24.37 11.08
N SER A 650 38.49 -24.51 9.79
CA SER A 650 38.24 -25.79 9.12
C SER A 650 39.50 -26.57 8.68
N GLY A 651 40.70 -26.11 9.05
CA GLY A 651 41.95 -26.84 8.83
C GLY A 651 42.18 -28.00 9.80
N TYR A 652 43.27 -28.73 9.58
CA TYR A 652 43.75 -29.75 10.51
C TYR A 652 44.41 -29.12 11.73
N ARG A 653 44.13 -29.71 12.89
CA ARG A 653 44.56 -29.28 14.21
C ARG A 653 44.68 -30.48 15.15
N LEU A 654 45.13 -30.25 16.37
CA LEU A 654 44.93 -31.19 17.47
C LEU A 654 43.44 -31.19 17.87
N PRO A 655 42.90 -32.29 18.43
CA PRO A 655 41.58 -32.27 19.06
C PRO A 655 41.58 -31.26 20.23
N THR A 656 40.43 -30.70 20.55
CA THR A 656 40.27 -30.02 21.85
C THR A 656 40.09 -31.07 22.95
N GLU A 657 40.31 -30.71 24.22
CA GLU A 657 40.14 -31.68 25.32
C GLU A 657 38.71 -32.22 25.36
N ALA A 658 37.72 -31.37 25.10
CA ALA A 658 36.32 -31.78 25.03
C ALA A 658 36.06 -32.81 23.91
N GLU A 659 36.62 -32.58 22.72
CA GLU A 659 36.49 -33.50 21.58
C GLU A 659 37.17 -34.85 21.87
N TRP A 660 38.38 -34.81 22.43
CA TRP A 660 39.13 -36.01 22.83
C TRP A 660 38.37 -36.81 23.90
N VAL A 661 37.90 -36.15 24.96
CA VAL A 661 37.07 -36.75 26.03
C VAL A 661 35.81 -37.39 25.46
N TYR A 662 35.14 -36.71 24.52
CA TYR A 662 33.90 -37.18 23.93
C TYR A 662 34.11 -38.44 23.09
N ALA A 663 35.15 -38.44 22.24
CA ALA A 663 35.56 -39.61 21.47
C ALA A 663 36.00 -40.78 22.36
N ALA A 664 36.80 -40.52 23.40
CA ALA A 664 37.40 -41.54 24.25
C ALA A 664 36.45 -42.14 25.31
N ARG A 665 35.56 -41.35 25.93
CA ARG A 665 34.75 -41.79 27.09
C ARG A 665 33.29 -42.07 26.80
N TYR A 666 32.69 -41.30 25.90
CA TYR A 666 31.24 -41.26 25.71
C TYR A 666 30.83 -42.09 24.50
N ILE A 667 31.32 -41.69 23.32
CA ILE A 667 31.04 -42.39 22.07
C ILE A 667 31.77 -43.75 22.00
N ALA A 668 32.97 -43.86 22.57
CA ALA A 668 33.77 -45.09 22.62
C ALA A 668 33.02 -46.36 23.10
N GLY A 669 32.08 -46.20 24.03
CA GLY A 669 31.24 -47.30 24.54
C GLY A 669 29.80 -47.27 24.02
N LEU A 670 29.43 -46.27 23.21
CA LEU A 670 28.05 -45.94 22.83
C LEU A 670 27.11 -45.87 24.06
N ARG A 671 27.62 -45.31 25.16
CA ARG A 671 26.95 -45.23 26.48
C ARG A 671 26.18 -43.92 26.64
N PRO A 672 25.12 -43.87 27.48
CA PRO A 672 24.46 -42.62 27.82
C PRO A 672 25.43 -41.67 28.55
N ALA A 673 25.21 -40.35 28.45
CA ALA A 673 26.09 -39.34 29.04
C ALA A 673 26.15 -39.36 30.59
N SER A 674 25.33 -40.18 31.25
CA SER A 674 25.37 -40.48 32.67
C SER A 674 26.41 -41.56 33.07
N ASP A 675 26.91 -42.35 32.12
CA ASP A 675 27.79 -43.51 32.36
C ASP A 675 28.99 -43.52 31.38
N PRO A 676 29.93 -42.56 31.49
CA PRO A 676 31.16 -42.54 30.70
C PRO A 676 32.12 -43.67 31.09
N LEU A 677 32.89 -44.17 30.12
CA LEU A 677 33.98 -45.11 30.40
C LEU A 677 35.02 -44.50 31.37
N LYS A 678 35.56 -45.33 32.26
CA LYS A 678 36.66 -44.97 33.17
C LYS A 678 38.02 -45.32 32.54
N PHE A 679 38.14 -46.53 32.02
CA PHE A 679 39.29 -47.06 31.29
C PHE A 679 38.86 -47.41 29.85
N PRO A 680 39.79 -47.51 28.88
CA PRO A 680 39.48 -47.94 27.51
C PRO A 680 38.65 -49.23 27.44
N TRP A 681 38.94 -50.17 28.34
CA TRP A 681 38.30 -51.50 28.41
C TRP A 681 37.10 -51.57 29.37
N GLY A 682 36.70 -50.48 30.06
CA GLY A 682 35.55 -50.48 30.96
C GLY A 682 35.73 -49.73 32.28
N ALA A 683 35.43 -50.41 33.39
CA ALA A 683 35.27 -49.80 34.72
C ALA A 683 36.28 -50.26 35.80
N SER A 684 36.92 -51.42 35.61
CA SER A 684 37.72 -52.11 36.65
C SER A 684 39.16 -52.36 36.20
N MET A 685 40.08 -52.40 37.17
CA MET A 685 41.44 -52.96 37.00
C MET A 685 41.43 -54.46 37.36
N PRO A 686 42.40 -55.27 36.86
CA PRO A 686 43.38 -54.95 35.83
C PRO A 686 42.76 -54.90 34.42
N PRO A 687 43.48 -54.37 33.41
CA PRO A 687 43.09 -54.53 32.00
C PRO A 687 42.97 -56.01 31.58
N PRO A 688 41.93 -56.39 30.80
CA PRO A 688 41.88 -57.67 30.11
C PRO A 688 43.09 -57.82 29.17
N LYS A 689 43.71 -59.02 29.11
CA LYS A 689 44.91 -59.29 28.31
C LYS A 689 44.79 -58.73 26.88
N ARG A 690 45.82 -58.00 26.41
CA ARG A 690 45.86 -57.33 25.10
C ARG A 690 44.69 -56.39 24.82
N SER A 691 44.34 -55.52 25.78
CA SER A 691 43.32 -54.46 25.62
C SER A 691 43.90 -53.07 25.32
N GLY A 692 45.22 -52.96 25.14
CA GLY A 692 45.97 -51.75 24.80
C GLY A 692 47.44 -51.95 25.19
N ASN A 693 48.33 -51.05 24.76
CA ASN A 693 49.74 -51.09 25.16
C ASN A 693 50.03 -50.16 26.35
N TYR A 694 50.63 -50.71 27.40
CA TYR A 694 50.81 -50.07 28.70
C TYR A 694 52.20 -50.37 29.28
N ALA A 695 52.50 -49.85 30.47
CA ALA A 695 53.63 -50.37 31.23
C ALA A 695 53.30 -51.79 31.74
N ASP A 696 53.62 -52.81 30.95
CA ASP A 696 53.41 -54.22 31.26
C ASP A 696 54.64 -54.88 31.94
N GLU A 697 54.59 -56.20 32.15
CA GLU A 697 55.71 -56.94 32.74
C GLU A 697 56.99 -56.95 31.86
N MET A 698 56.89 -56.78 30.53
CA MET A 698 58.04 -56.61 29.64
C MET A 698 58.65 -55.20 29.76
N ALA A 699 57.79 -54.18 29.92
CA ALA A 699 58.19 -52.80 30.12
C ALA A 699 58.82 -52.54 31.51
N ALA A 700 58.55 -53.39 32.51
CA ALA A 700 58.94 -53.24 33.92
C ALA A 700 60.43 -52.88 34.18
N SER A 701 61.34 -53.26 33.29
CA SER A 701 62.77 -52.93 33.37
C SER A 701 63.14 -51.49 32.96
N ILE A 702 62.21 -50.71 32.40
CA ILE A 702 62.44 -49.36 31.86
C ILE A 702 61.33 -48.34 32.20
N VAL A 703 60.44 -48.68 33.14
CA VAL A 703 59.30 -47.87 33.62
C VAL A 703 59.24 -47.97 35.16
N PRO A 704 58.76 -46.93 35.88
CA PRO A 704 58.76 -46.94 37.34
C PRO A 704 57.64 -47.79 37.97
N ILE A 705 56.54 -48.03 37.24
CA ILE A 705 55.38 -48.79 37.69
C ILE A 705 54.84 -49.61 36.52
N SER A 706 54.69 -50.92 36.70
CA SER A 706 54.08 -51.83 35.73
C SER A 706 52.84 -52.56 36.26
N ILE A 707 52.00 -53.03 35.35
CA ILE A 707 50.77 -53.76 35.63
C ILE A 707 51.08 -55.25 35.82
N LYS A 708 51.08 -55.72 37.07
CA LYS A 708 51.27 -57.15 37.40
C LYS A 708 50.16 -58.02 36.80
N GLY A 709 50.52 -59.20 36.29
CA GLY A 709 49.62 -60.16 35.65
C GLY A 709 49.14 -59.74 34.25
N TYR A 710 49.67 -58.64 33.70
CA TYR A 710 49.34 -58.15 32.37
C TYR A 710 50.53 -58.20 31.43
N SER A 711 50.27 -58.63 30.19
CA SER A 711 51.16 -58.33 29.07
C SER A 711 50.37 -58.04 27.80
N ASP A 712 50.91 -57.13 27.00
CA ASP A 712 50.41 -56.77 25.67
C ASP A 712 51.32 -57.23 24.52
N GLY A 713 52.58 -57.59 24.84
CA GLY A 713 53.59 -58.08 23.90
C GLY A 713 54.64 -57.05 23.48
N PHE A 714 54.56 -55.80 23.96
CA PHE A 714 55.45 -54.72 23.54
C PHE A 714 56.12 -54.00 24.73
N ARG A 715 57.44 -54.14 24.85
CA ARG A 715 58.28 -53.45 25.85
C ARG A 715 58.26 -51.91 25.73
N LYS A 716 57.76 -51.36 24.62
CA LYS A 716 57.57 -49.94 24.31
C LYS A 716 56.29 -49.76 23.48
N SER A 717 56.10 -48.64 22.78
CA SER A 717 54.97 -48.43 21.88
C SER A 717 54.80 -49.57 20.87
N SER A 718 53.56 -50.02 20.69
CA SER A 718 53.17 -50.94 19.62
C SER A 718 53.05 -50.19 18.28
N PRO A 719 52.96 -50.91 17.15
CA PRO A 719 52.34 -50.35 15.95
C PRO A 719 50.92 -49.84 16.30
N VAL A 720 50.51 -48.71 15.74
CA VAL A 720 49.14 -48.19 15.91
C VAL A 720 48.10 -49.17 15.36
N ALA A 721 46.90 -49.18 15.94
CA ALA A 721 45.81 -50.09 15.63
C ALA A 721 46.13 -51.59 15.83
N THR A 722 47.07 -51.92 16.73
CA THR A 722 47.39 -53.32 17.12
C THR A 722 46.31 -53.96 18.01
N PHE A 723 45.56 -53.14 18.76
CA PHE A 723 44.52 -53.58 19.68
C PHE A 723 43.12 -53.28 19.14
N SER A 724 42.08 -53.72 19.85
CA SER A 724 40.69 -53.43 19.48
C SER A 724 40.42 -51.92 19.50
N ALA A 725 39.86 -51.38 18.41
CA ALA A 725 39.26 -50.05 18.42
C ALA A 725 38.14 -49.96 19.46
N ASN A 726 37.83 -48.74 19.88
CA ASN A 726 36.57 -48.46 20.56
C ASN A 726 35.36 -48.74 19.63
N ALA A 727 34.14 -48.67 20.16
CA ALA A 727 32.91 -48.91 19.39
C ALA A 727 32.64 -47.88 18.25
N TYR A 728 33.59 -46.96 18.03
CA TYR A 728 33.59 -45.93 17.01
C TYR A 728 34.63 -46.13 15.90
N GLY A 729 35.48 -47.16 16.00
CA GLY A 729 36.57 -47.35 15.05
C GLY A 729 37.71 -46.35 15.24
N VAL A 730 37.93 -45.87 16.47
CA VAL A 730 39.13 -45.12 16.86
C VAL A 730 39.96 -45.98 17.81
N TYR A 731 41.26 -46.07 17.54
CA TYR A 731 42.23 -46.90 18.24
C TYR A 731 43.06 -46.08 19.23
N ASP A 732 43.60 -46.77 20.23
CA ASP A 732 44.71 -46.32 21.08
C ASP A 732 44.49 -44.99 21.86
N LEU A 733 43.22 -44.57 22.07
CA LEU A 733 42.80 -43.38 22.84
C LEU A 733 43.04 -43.47 24.37
N GLY A 734 44.14 -44.07 24.79
CA GLY A 734 44.45 -44.37 26.18
C GLY A 734 45.30 -45.62 26.28
N GLY A 735 46.55 -45.50 25.85
CA GLY A 735 47.52 -46.57 25.67
C GLY A 735 48.48 -46.20 24.54
N ASN A 736 49.51 -47.00 24.29
CA ASN A 736 50.50 -46.79 23.24
C ASN A 736 51.30 -45.47 23.39
N ALA A 737 50.79 -44.33 22.90
CA ALA A 737 51.35 -43.00 23.13
C ALA A 737 50.32 -42.06 23.79
N ALA A 738 50.79 -41.25 24.74
CA ALA A 738 50.04 -40.11 25.24
C ALA A 738 49.99 -39.02 24.14
N GLU A 739 48.96 -38.16 24.17
CA GLU A 739 48.62 -37.29 23.06
C GLU A 739 48.62 -35.81 23.45
N TRP A 740 49.31 -34.98 22.66
CA TRP A 740 49.12 -33.53 22.69
C TRP A 740 47.69 -33.13 22.30
N ILE A 741 47.10 -32.21 23.08
CA ILE A 741 45.78 -31.62 22.86
C ILE A 741 45.92 -30.13 22.51
N ASN A 742 44.95 -29.56 21.80
CA ASN A 742 44.98 -28.15 21.40
C ASN A 742 45.06 -27.18 22.60
N ASP A 743 44.27 -27.45 23.63
CA ASP A 743 44.05 -26.61 24.79
C ASP A 743 45.37 -26.29 25.55
N PHE A 744 45.54 -25.03 25.97
CA PHE A 744 46.48 -24.70 27.03
C PHE A 744 46.04 -25.34 28.36
N TYR A 745 47.00 -25.78 29.16
CA TYR A 745 46.72 -26.37 30.47
C TYR A 745 46.42 -25.30 31.52
N ASP A 746 45.25 -25.43 32.13
CA ASP A 746 44.74 -24.63 33.24
C ASP A 746 44.23 -25.55 34.36
N THR A 747 44.24 -25.06 35.60
CA THR A 747 43.71 -25.74 36.80
C THR A 747 42.37 -25.16 37.27
N SER A 748 41.96 -23.98 36.81
CA SER A 748 40.72 -23.27 37.21
C SER A 748 39.41 -23.92 36.72
N ILE A 749 39.52 -25.01 35.94
CA ILE A 749 38.45 -25.52 35.07
C ILE A 749 37.23 -26.09 35.82
N GLY A 750 37.26 -26.19 37.15
CA GLY A 750 36.13 -26.63 38.00
C GLY A 750 34.90 -25.70 38.05
N SER A 751 34.74 -24.78 37.09
CA SER A 751 33.56 -23.92 36.99
C SER A 751 32.31 -24.71 36.59
N ARG A 752 31.20 -24.48 37.30
CA ARG A 752 29.89 -25.10 37.01
C ARG A 752 29.20 -24.50 35.76
N ARG A 753 29.78 -23.46 35.14
CA ARG A 753 29.21 -22.81 33.94
C ARG A 753 29.41 -23.72 32.72
N LEU A 754 28.34 -23.97 31.97
CA LEU A 754 28.37 -24.69 30.70
C LEU A 754 29.34 -24.03 29.71
N LYS A 755 30.36 -24.77 29.25
CA LYS A 755 31.28 -24.33 28.21
C LYS A 755 30.82 -24.89 26.85
N LYS A 756 30.63 -24.01 25.87
CA LYS A 756 30.19 -24.40 24.52
C LYS A 756 31.38 -24.44 23.55
N ASP A 757 31.52 -25.55 22.82
CA ASP A 757 32.61 -25.84 21.88
C ASP A 757 34.01 -25.36 22.36
N PRO A 758 34.44 -25.71 23.59
CA PRO A 758 35.66 -25.17 24.19
C PRO A 758 36.94 -25.67 23.48
N ALA A 759 37.93 -24.78 23.40
CA ALA A 759 39.23 -24.99 22.76
C ALA A 759 40.44 -24.73 23.69
N GLY A 760 40.18 -24.59 24.99
CA GLY A 760 41.14 -24.19 26.03
C GLY A 760 40.99 -22.72 26.46
N PRO A 761 41.88 -22.24 27.35
CA PRO A 761 42.16 -20.82 27.55
C PRO A 761 42.81 -20.20 26.30
N ASP A 762 42.73 -18.88 26.14
CA ASP A 762 43.35 -18.16 25.00
C ASP A 762 44.88 -18.05 25.10
N SER A 763 45.47 -18.30 26.27
CA SER A 763 46.92 -18.29 26.52
C SER A 763 47.34 -19.22 27.66
N GLY A 764 48.62 -19.61 27.68
CA GLY A 764 49.21 -20.43 28.73
C GLY A 764 50.69 -20.70 28.49
N ARG A 765 51.33 -21.43 29.42
CA ARG A 765 52.71 -21.93 29.26
C ARG A 765 52.74 -23.34 28.68
N PHE A 766 52.00 -24.25 29.31
CA PHE A 766 51.99 -25.68 29.00
C PHE A 766 50.73 -26.05 28.20
N HIS A 767 50.79 -27.10 27.39
CA HIS A 767 49.62 -27.68 26.74
C HIS A 767 49.13 -28.93 27.45
N VAL A 768 47.85 -29.24 27.27
CA VAL A 768 47.20 -30.42 27.84
C VAL A 768 47.70 -31.68 27.14
N ILE A 769 47.93 -32.73 27.93
CA ILE A 769 48.24 -34.09 27.48
C ILE A 769 47.13 -35.03 27.98
N ARG A 770 46.66 -35.94 27.11
CA ARG A 770 45.63 -36.94 27.43
C ARG A 770 46.00 -38.33 26.91
N GLY A 771 45.28 -39.34 27.40
CA GLY A 771 45.65 -40.74 27.22
C GLY A 771 46.75 -41.20 28.18
N SER A 772 46.81 -42.52 28.39
CA SER A 772 47.99 -43.21 28.91
C SER A 772 48.93 -43.58 27.75
N SER A 773 50.07 -44.20 28.06
CA SER A 773 51.09 -44.61 27.09
C SER A 773 51.77 -45.90 27.54
N TRP A 774 52.70 -46.43 26.74
CA TRP A 774 53.58 -47.55 27.09
C TRP A 774 54.38 -47.36 28.39
N ARG A 775 54.46 -46.12 28.92
CA ARG A 775 55.15 -45.80 30.20
C ARG A 775 54.23 -45.78 31.42
N HIS A 776 52.92 -45.89 31.24
CA HIS A 776 51.93 -45.72 32.30
C HIS A 776 51.34 -47.06 32.75
N GLY A 777 51.42 -47.34 34.06
CA GLY A 777 50.91 -48.57 34.68
C GLY A 777 50.04 -48.35 35.92
N SER A 778 49.89 -47.11 36.41
CA SER A 778 49.08 -46.85 37.60
C SER A 778 47.59 -46.67 37.27
N ILE A 779 46.73 -46.98 38.26
CA ILE A 779 45.29 -46.68 38.20
C ILE A 779 44.99 -45.18 38.01
N THR A 780 45.95 -44.30 38.33
CA THR A 780 45.84 -42.86 38.15
C THR A 780 45.93 -42.48 36.68
N GLU A 781 46.95 -42.99 35.97
CA GLU A 781 47.23 -42.58 34.58
C GLU A 781 46.42 -43.34 33.53
N LEU A 782 46.06 -44.60 33.79
CA LEU A 782 45.33 -45.45 32.84
C LEU A 782 43.88 -45.02 32.57
N ARG A 783 43.35 -44.04 33.31
CA ARG A 783 41.96 -43.58 33.18
C ARG A 783 41.84 -42.56 32.05
N LEU A 784 40.72 -42.62 31.33
CA LEU A 784 40.38 -41.67 30.26
C LEU A 784 40.06 -40.26 30.79
N SER A 785 39.88 -40.12 32.10
CA SER A 785 39.81 -38.85 32.85
C SER A 785 41.18 -38.26 33.18
N TYR A 786 42.28 -39.03 33.09
CA TYR A 786 43.63 -38.61 33.46
C TYR A 786 44.12 -37.42 32.63
N ARG A 787 44.65 -36.40 33.31
CA ARG A 787 45.01 -35.11 32.73
C ARG A 787 46.41 -34.70 33.13
N ASP A 788 47.27 -34.59 32.14
CA ASP A 788 48.70 -34.29 32.27
C ASP A 788 49.06 -33.03 31.45
N TYR A 789 50.29 -32.53 31.56
CA TYR A 789 50.73 -31.31 30.85
C TYR A 789 52.24 -31.23 30.63
N SER A 790 52.66 -30.53 29.57
CA SER A 790 54.05 -30.15 29.35
C SER A 790 54.19 -29.01 28.34
N ASP A 791 55.40 -28.45 28.24
CA ASP A 791 55.91 -27.64 27.13
C ASP A 791 57.08 -28.33 26.40
N GLU A 792 57.45 -29.55 26.84
CA GLU A 792 58.56 -30.34 26.32
C GLU A 792 58.11 -31.66 25.67
N LYS A 793 58.97 -32.23 24.83
CA LYS A 793 58.76 -33.51 24.15
C LYS A 793 59.14 -34.71 25.02
N ARG A 794 58.41 -35.83 24.90
CA ARG A 794 58.73 -37.09 25.60
C ARG A 794 58.72 -38.29 24.65
N ASN A 795 59.43 -39.35 25.02
CA ASN A 795 59.52 -40.61 24.25
C ASN A 795 58.27 -41.52 24.36
N ASP A 796 57.22 -41.01 25.00
CA ASP A 796 55.88 -41.63 25.09
C ASP A 796 54.76 -40.67 24.63
N LEU A 797 55.13 -39.49 24.13
CA LEU A 797 54.22 -38.38 23.84
C LEU A 797 54.25 -38.07 22.33
N GLY A 798 53.14 -38.39 21.68
CA GLY A 798 52.85 -38.10 20.28
C GLY A 798 51.59 -37.25 20.15
N PHE A 799 50.83 -37.44 19.07
CA PHE A 799 49.58 -36.73 18.84
C PHE A 799 48.68 -37.43 17.82
N ARG A 800 47.38 -37.08 17.82
CA ARG A 800 46.47 -37.39 16.71
C ARG A 800 45.84 -36.13 16.13
N ILE A 801 45.25 -36.30 14.96
CA ILE A 801 44.66 -35.23 14.14
C ILE A 801 43.17 -35.02 14.44
N ALA A 802 42.69 -33.78 14.31
CA ALA A 802 41.28 -33.43 14.30
C ALA A 802 41.00 -32.27 13.32
N ARG A 803 39.74 -32.11 12.90
CA ARG A 803 39.27 -31.06 11.97
C ARG A 803 37.74 -30.95 12.04
N TYR A 804 37.14 -29.77 11.94
CA TYR A 804 35.68 -29.70 11.82
C TYR A 804 35.18 -30.21 10.46
N VAL A 805 34.05 -30.92 10.46
CA VAL A 805 33.32 -31.22 9.22
C VAL A 805 32.81 -29.90 8.64
N GLN A 806 32.96 -29.71 7.34
CA GLN A 806 32.35 -28.58 6.63
C GLN A 806 30.90 -28.94 6.29
N ASN A 807 29.97 -28.05 6.63
CA ASN A 807 28.56 -28.14 6.26
C ASN A 807 28.34 -27.77 4.79
#